data_AF-A0A5J6L270-F1
#
_entry.id   AF-A0A5J6L270-F1
#
_cell.length_a   1.000
_cell.length_b   1.000
_cell.length_c   1.000
_cell.angle_alpha   90.00
_cell.angle_beta   90.00
_cell.angle_gamma   90.00
#
_symmetry.space_group_name_H-M   'P 1'
#
loop_
_entity.id
_entity.type
_entity.pdbx_description
1 polymer ?
#
loop_
_entity_poly.entity_id
_entity_poly.type
_entity_poly.pdbx_seq_one_letter_code
_entity_poly.pdbx_strand_id
1 'polypeptide(L)'
;MSVRSLNLVARRRGTALLVASLVAIVAGFALALAPVLQSKVEVRWPQAPDDVRSTALLLANLTPHAIDVEFDEAALNAAADGGGLLLSTVRTDRPAARAAGLVLETDGATLTVSLRQSVETVVIEPGSWHLRSSIEGMTLDRDGESVLSWPTEVPPEIDGLLTVVGELPGGAEFQATVQVLDDNNTVASPVKLVILAVAALALIAVAVMLIRDDRARPLRRVARPRRDDGEGRWVRVAVAAVDVAVVGALVLWVFIGPMTADDGYYAVMARNNSDAGYVGMYYQIFNQTFVPFVWYWQFLDLWQTLSVSAVWLRIPSLLAAVGGWMLIRYYVRRHLEVAGAARAGLLAVAGMVTVLWWSAFAIGVRPEAVAAVGAMAVLVLVVTSVRTGRAFPAFVAAAVGALSFAAHPTGVVAFGPLLVGIAPLWRALSGDGWRAGARRTVAVISGGAFALIAAFHDGALFEAINGQRRFAAVETPLDWSDELARYVLLLENGPQGTYVKRAVVLVALVLVLWFLIAWAWDRRSRTRLIGDAATLMGWTFAAGFVLIWITTSKWSHHFGAMAVIGAVFVAWMLVILPARVLAALPTTRHRWLIASIFAASLIPPFCWPWRARRTGSPGTPTCRIGDRRRVSALSCSHSRCCGSVWSSRSRRSCSPCPGSGVSRSVCRSLPRRYP
;
A
#
# COMPACT_ATOMS: atom_id res chain seq x y z
N MET A 1 -50.31 19.27 12.93
CA MET A 1 -49.43 19.61 11.79
C MET A 1 -50.01 19.02 10.51
N SER A 2 -50.30 19.83 9.50
CA SER A 2 -50.86 19.38 8.21
C SER A 2 -49.84 18.54 7.41
N VAL A 3 -50.29 17.54 6.64
CA VAL A 3 -49.44 16.68 5.77
C VAL A 3 -48.54 17.52 4.83
N ARG A 4 -49.00 18.70 4.40
CA ARG A 4 -48.17 19.64 3.61
C ARG A 4 -46.96 20.16 4.39
N SER A 5 -47.12 20.45 5.69
CA SER A 5 -46.03 20.95 6.53
C SER A 5 -44.94 19.89 6.77
N LEU A 6 -45.32 18.62 6.95
CA LEU A 6 -44.38 17.49 7.09
C LEU A 6 -43.59 17.25 5.80
N ASN A 7 -44.24 17.33 4.64
CA ASN A 7 -43.59 17.19 3.33
C ASN A 7 -42.62 18.33 3.03
N LEU A 8 -42.92 19.56 3.44
CA LEU A 8 -42.03 20.72 3.32
C LEU A 8 -40.77 20.56 4.19
N VAL A 9 -40.91 20.12 5.44
CA VAL A 9 -39.78 19.88 6.35
C VAL A 9 -38.89 18.74 5.83
N ALA A 10 -39.47 17.63 5.36
CA ALA A 10 -38.72 16.53 4.77
C ALA A 10 -37.97 16.95 3.49
N ARG A 11 -38.60 17.74 2.64
CA ARG A 11 -37.97 18.29 1.42
C ARG A 11 -36.80 19.21 1.76
N ARG A 12 -36.95 20.12 2.73
CA ARG A 12 -35.88 21.02 3.20
C ARG A 12 -34.69 20.24 3.78
N ARG A 13 -34.95 19.22 4.62
CA ARG A 13 -33.89 18.34 5.18
C ARG A 13 -33.11 17.61 4.09
N GLY A 14 -33.81 17.05 3.10
CA GLY A 14 -33.15 16.36 1.98
C GLY A 14 -32.31 17.31 1.10
N THR A 15 -32.76 18.54 0.88
CA THR A 15 -31.97 19.55 0.16
C THR A 15 -30.75 19.99 0.95
N ALA A 16 -30.90 20.25 2.26
CA ALA A 16 -29.77 20.63 3.11
C ALA A 16 -28.69 19.53 3.19
N LEU A 17 -29.09 18.25 3.21
CA LEU A 17 -28.15 17.12 3.14
C LEU A 17 -27.35 17.19 1.84
N LEU A 18 -28.04 17.33 0.71
CA LEU A 18 -27.40 17.42 -0.60
C LEU A 18 -26.41 18.59 -0.68
N VAL A 19 -26.81 19.77 -0.21
CA VAL A 19 -25.95 20.97 -0.19
C VAL A 19 -24.71 20.72 0.66
N ALA A 20 -24.87 20.23 1.90
CA ALA A 20 -23.72 19.93 2.77
C ALA A 20 -22.77 18.90 2.13
N SER A 21 -23.31 17.88 1.48
CA SER A 21 -22.51 16.87 0.77
C SER A 21 -21.76 17.44 -0.42
N LEU A 22 -22.40 18.31 -1.22
CA LEU A 22 -21.74 18.99 -2.34
C LEU A 22 -20.66 19.96 -1.84
N VAL A 23 -20.92 20.71 -0.76
CA VAL A 23 -19.92 21.58 -0.14
C VAL A 23 -18.71 20.76 0.33
N ALA A 24 -18.91 19.62 1.01
CA ALA A 24 -17.81 18.76 1.43
C ALA A 24 -16.97 18.24 0.24
N ILE A 25 -17.62 17.82 -0.85
CA ILE A 25 -16.93 17.34 -2.06
C ILE A 25 -16.14 18.47 -2.72
N VAL A 26 -16.80 19.61 -2.97
CA VAL A 26 -16.18 20.76 -3.65
C VAL A 26 -15.06 21.34 -2.81
N ALA A 27 -15.25 21.50 -1.49
CA ALA A 27 -14.21 21.97 -0.60
C ALA A 27 -13.02 21.00 -0.55
N GLY A 28 -13.27 19.69 -0.57
CA GLY A 28 -12.21 18.68 -0.68
C GLY A 28 -11.36 18.83 -1.95
N PHE A 29 -11.98 19.03 -3.11
CA PHE A 29 -11.23 19.28 -4.35
C PHE A 29 -10.56 20.66 -4.36
N ALA A 30 -11.21 21.66 -3.77
CA ALA A 30 -10.65 23.01 -3.64
C ALA A 30 -9.37 23.01 -2.78
N LEU A 31 -9.24 22.11 -1.79
CA LEU A 31 -7.98 21.97 -1.01
C LEU A 31 -6.78 21.64 -1.90
N ALA A 32 -6.96 20.78 -2.90
CA ALA A 32 -5.89 20.41 -3.83
C ALA A 32 -5.45 21.60 -4.72
N LEU A 33 -6.34 22.56 -4.95
CA LEU A 33 -6.09 23.74 -5.78
C LEU A 33 -5.79 25.01 -4.97
N ALA A 34 -5.96 24.96 -3.66
CA ALA A 34 -5.81 26.11 -2.79
C ALA A 34 -4.33 26.54 -2.74
N PRO A 35 -4.06 27.85 -2.64
CA PRO A 35 -2.70 28.35 -2.61
C PRO A 35 -1.94 27.83 -1.38
N VAL A 36 -0.67 27.57 -1.57
CA VAL A 36 0.30 27.20 -0.53
C VAL A 36 1.43 28.22 -0.51
N LEU A 37 2.11 28.35 0.62
CA LEU A 37 3.30 29.18 0.76
C LEU A 37 4.52 28.26 0.66
N GLN A 38 5.47 28.62 -0.19
CA GLN A 38 6.67 27.85 -0.46
C GLN A 38 7.89 28.49 0.21
N SER A 39 8.82 27.68 0.69
CA SER A 39 10.09 28.17 1.23
C SER A 39 11.08 28.51 0.12
N LYS A 40 11.62 29.74 0.14
CA LYS A 40 12.77 30.16 -0.68
C LYS A 40 13.96 30.36 0.26
N VAL A 41 15.04 29.64 0.01
CA VAL A 41 16.27 29.73 0.80
C VAL A 41 17.37 30.37 -0.04
N GLU A 42 18.06 31.34 0.54
CA GLU A 42 19.22 32.00 -0.06
C GLU A 42 20.42 31.78 0.84
N VAL A 43 21.50 31.23 0.29
CA VAL A 43 22.76 30.99 1.00
C VAL A 43 23.80 31.94 0.42
N ARG A 44 24.32 32.84 1.25
CA ARG A 44 25.41 33.76 0.89
C ARG A 44 26.72 33.26 1.49
N TRP A 45 27.77 33.29 0.68
CA TRP A 45 29.12 32.92 1.08
C TRP A 45 30.14 33.86 0.41
N PRO A 46 31.19 34.31 1.11
CA PRO A 46 31.44 34.08 2.53
C PRO A 46 30.41 34.79 3.44
N GLN A 47 30.21 34.27 4.66
CA GLN A 47 29.23 34.85 5.60
C GLN A 47 29.73 36.17 6.23
N ALA A 48 31.04 36.28 6.41
CA ALA A 48 31.73 37.52 6.73
C ALA A 48 32.71 37.81 5.57
N PRO A 49 32.84 39.06 5.09
CA PRO A 49 33.68 39.38 3.93
C PRO A 49 35.12 38.85 4.02
N ASP A 50 35.68 38.81 5.22
CA ASP A 50 37.07 38.40 5.46
C ASP A 50 37.23 36.89 5.77
N ASP A 51 36.14 36.12 5.90
CA ASP A 51 36.16 34.68 6.26
C ASP A 51 35.75 33.80 5.07
N VAL A 52 36.68 33.60 4.14
CA VAL A 52 36.49 32.84 2.89
C VAL A 52 36.65 31.34 3.05
N ARG A 53 36.54 30.80 4.26
CA ARG A 53 36.78 29.38 4.48
C ARG A 53 35.79 28.50 3.69
N SER A 54 36.35 27.43 3.14
CA SER A 54 35.58 26.38 2.46
C SER A 54 34.44 25.88 3.37
N THR A 55 33.21 25.89 2.85
CA THR A 55 32.00 25.56 3.61
C THR A 55 31.24 24.41 2.94
N ALA A 56 30.83 23.41 3.71
CA ALA A 56 29.99 22.33 3.20
C ALA A 56 28.55 22.83 2.95
N LEU A 57 28.00 22.49 1.79
CA LEU A 57 26.64 22.85 1.39
C LEU A 57 26.06 21.69 0.57
N LEU A 58 25.50 20.71 1.26
CA LEU A 58 24.93 19.52 0.64
C LEU A 58 23.46 19.76 0.29
N LEU A 59 23.14 19.82 -1.00
CA LEU A 59 21.76 19.99 -1.46
C LEU A 59 21.09 18.63 -1.66
N ALA A 60 19.88 18.45 -1.14
CA ALA A 60 19.11 17.20 -1.33
C ALA A 60 18.77 16.94 -2.82
N ASN A 61 18.59 18.01 -3.59
CA ASN A 61 18.34 17.96 -5.05
C ASN A 61 19.63 18.01 -5.88
N LEU A 62 20.80 18.01 -5.23
CA LEU A 62 22.15 18.16 -5.80
C LEU A 62 22.42 19.50 -6.51
N THR A 63 21.45 20.09 -7.19
CA THR A 63 21.57 21.38 -7.89
C THR A 63 20.71 22.47 -7.25
N PRO A 64 21.13 23.75 -7.28
CA PRO A 64 20.33 24.86 -6.82
C PRO A 64 19.32 25.30 -7.91
N HIS A 65 18.44 26.24 -7.55
CA HIS A 65 17.61 26.93 -8.54
C HIS A 65 18.42 27.94 -9.35
N ALA A 66 19.31 28.67 -8.67
CA ALA A 66 20.27 29.56 -9.28
C ALA A 66 21.53 29.70 -8.41
N ILE A 67 22.65 30.06 -9.02
CA ILE A 67 23.87 30.48 -8.35
C ILE A 67 24.43 31.71 -9.06
N ASP A 68 24.73 32.73 -8.27
CA ASP A 68 25.31 34.00 -8.70
C ASP A 68 26.68 34.13 -8.01
N VAL A 69 27.75 34.39 -8.74
CA VAL A 69 29.10 34.54 -8.21
C VAL A 69 29.70 35.84 -8.72
N GLU A 70 29.91 36.78 -7.82
CA GLU A 70 30.50 38.10 -8.07
C GLU A 70 31.94 38.10 -7.55
N PHE A 71 32.88 38.57 -8.36
CA PHE A 71 34.28 38.66 -7.98
C PHE A 71 35.03 39.73 -8.78
N ASP A 72 36.13 40.24 -8.22
CA ASP A 72 37.01 41.20 -8.90
C ASP A 72 38.41 40.62 -9.20
N GLU A 73 39.25 41.45 -9.81
CA GLU A 73 40.64 41.11 -10.12
C GLU A 73 41.47 40.84 -8.86
N ALA A 74 41.18 41.52 -7.74
CA ALA A 74 41.89 41.31 -6.48
C ALA A 74 41.63 39.91 -5.90
N ALA A 75 40.40 39.41 -5.99
CA ALA A 75 40.04 38.05 -5.61
C ALA A 75 40.70 37.00 -6.51
N LEU A 76 40.79 37.25 -7.82
CA LEU A 76 41.48 36.37 -8.77
C LEU A 76 42.99 36.30 -8.48
N ASN A 77 43.63 37.44 -8.21
CA ASN A 77 45.04 37.47 -7.85
C ASN A 77 45.32 36.72 -6.53
N ALA A 78 44.47 36.89 -5.52
CA ALA A 78 44.57 36.15 -4.27
C ALA A 78 44.42 34.62 -4.48
N ALA A 79 43.54 34.21 -5.40
CA ALA A 79 43.40 32.81 -5.79
C ALA A 79 44.65 32.29 -6.51
N ALA A 80 45.21 33.05 -7.46
CA ALA A 80 46.43 32.70 -8.17
C ALA A 80 47.62 32.47 -7.21
N ASP A 81 47.79 33.36 -6.23
CA ASP A 81 48.83 33.24 -5.18
C ASP A 81 48.65 31.99 -4.30
N GLY A 82 47.39 31.58 -4.07
CA GLY A 82 47.00 30.47 -3.20
C GLY A 82 46.96 29.08 -3.85
N GLY A 83 47.30 28.96 -5.14
CA GLY A 83 47.25 27.68 -5.88
C GLY A 83 46.16 27.60 -6.95
N GLY A 84 45.51 28.72 -7.26
CA GLY A 84 44.73 28.94 -8.47
C GLY A 84 43.24 28.62 -8.39
N LEU A 85 42.69 28.20 -7.25
CA LEU A 85 41.25 27.87 -7.14
C LEU A 85 40.47 28.98 -6.43
N LEU A 86 39.72 29.79 -7.21
CA LEU A 86 38.84 30.81 -6.65
C LEU A 86 37.61 30.19 -6.00
N LEU A 87 36.88 29.35 -6.75
CA LEU A 87 35.66 28.69 -6.30
C LEU A 87 35.52 27.31 -6.93
N SER A 88 35.13 26.31 -6.13
CA SER A 88 34.53 25.09 -6.64
C SER A 88 33.28 24.72 -5.87
N THR A 89 32.24 24.26 -6.58
CA THR A 89 31.01 23.78 -5.93
C THR A 89 31.08 22.31 -5.50
N VAL A 90 32.15 21.62 -5.86
CA VAL A 90 32.36 20.19 -5.68
C VAL A 90 33.81 19.91 -5.36
N ARG A 91 34.12 18.72 -4.85
CA ARG A 91 35.51 18.33 -4.65
C ARG A 91 36.25 18.12 -5.98
N THR A 92 37.38 18.77 -6.15
CA THR A 92 38.18 18.72 -7.39
C THR A 92 39.11 17.51 -7.48
N ASP A 93 39.38 16.79 -6.38
CA ASP A 93 40.22 15.58 -6.36
C ASP A 93 39.56 14.34 -7.00
N ARG A 94 38.28 14.47 -7.40
CA ARG A 94 37.49 13.41 -8.03
C ARG A 94 37.06 13.85 -9.43
N PRO A 95 37.58 13.25 -10.52
CA PRO A 95 37.24 13.65 -11.89
C PRO A 95 35.74 13.64 -12.19
N ALA A 96 35.01 12.65 -11.66
CA ALA A 96 33.56 12.55 -11.85
C ALA A 96 32.79 13.70 -11.16
N ALA A 97 33.21 14.12 -9.96
CA ALA A 97 32.57 15.23 -9.26
C ALA A 97 32.90 16.56 -9.96
N ARG A 98 34.16 16.75 -10.35
CA ARG A 98 34.60 17.90 -11.15
C ARG A 98 33.80 18.08 -12.44
N ALA A 99 33.39 16.98 -13.07
CA ALA A 99 32.55 16.98 -14.27
C ALA A 99 31.05 17.20 -14.01
N ALA A 100 30.61 17.49 -12.78
CA ALA A 100 29.21 17.76 -12.45
C ALA A 100 29.01 19.14 -11.79
N GLY A 101 30.02 19.63 -11.07
CA GLY A 101 30.02 20.95 -10.46
C GLY A 101 30.64 22.05 -11.33
N LEU A 102 30.73 23.24 -10.74
CA LEU A 102 31.40 24.42 -11.26
C LEU A 102 32.79 24.54 -10.62
N VAL A 103 33.79 24.87 -11.44
CA VAL A 103 35.15 25.18 -10.99
C VAL A 103 35.65 26.44 -11.69
N LEU A 104 36.09 27.42 -10.89
CA LEU A 104 36.73 28.66 -11.32
C LEU A 104 38.19 28.63 -10.91
N GLU A 105 39.07 28.50 -11.89
CA GLU A 105 40.52 28.44 -11.67
C GLU A 105 41.24 29.58 -12.41
N THR A 106 42.35 30.06 -11.86
CA THR A 106 43.14 31.15 -12.45
C THR A 106 44.64 30.95 -12.23
N ASP A 107 45.43 31.38 -13.20
CA ASP A 107 46.90 31.48 -13.12
C ASP A 107 47.38 32.94 -12.96
N GLY A 108 46.47 33.89 -12.72
CA GLY A 108 46.74 35.33 -12.62
C GLY A 108 46.71 36.08 -13.96
N ALA A 109 46.70 35.38 -15.10
CA ALA A 109 46.54 35.99 -16.42
C ALA A 109 45.24 35.55 -17.11
N THR A 110 44.78 34.34 -16.82
CA THR A 110 43.58 33.75 -17.39
C THR A 110 42.66 33.19 -16.31
N LEU A 111 41.37 33.17 -16.62
CA LEU A 111 40.32 32.52 -15.83
C LEU A 111 39.80 31.34 -16.64
N THR A 112 39.96 30.13 -16.09
CA THR A 112 39.37 28.90 -16.62
C THR A 112 38.07 28.60 -15.87
N VAL A 113 36.97 28.56 -16.62
CA VAL A 113 35.64 28.17 -16.13
C VAL A 113 35.36 26.75 -16.61
N SER A 114 35.27 25.81 -15.66
CA SER A 114 34.88 24.42 -15.95
C SER A 114 33.48 24.16 -15.41
N LEU A 115 32.58 23.73 -16.30
CA LEU A 115 31.25 23.24 -15.94
C LEU A 115 30.92 22.02 -16.80
N ARG A 116 30.69 20.88 -16.16
CA ARG A 116 30.30 19.64 -16.85
C ARG A 116 31.26 19.22 -17.96
N GLN A 117 30.86 19.37 -19.22
CA GLN A 117 31.67 19.08 -20.40
C GLN A 117 32.25 20.35 -21.04
N SER A 118 31.86 21.53 -20.55
CA SER A 118 32.26 22.83 -21.05
C SER A 118 33.47 23.33 -20.25
N VAL A 119 34.55 23.63 -20.94
CA VAL A 119 35.76 24.25 -20.36
C VAL A 119 36.14 25.40 -21.27
N GLU A 120 36.05 26.61 -20.74
CA GLU A 120 36.41 27.83 -21.45
C GLU A 120 37.49 28.57 -20.66
N THR A 121 38.35 29.29 -21.36
CA THR A 121 39.40 30.11 -20.74
C THR A 121 39.38 31.49 -21.35
N VAL A 122 39.36 32.51 -20.49
CA VAL A 122 39.33 33.92 -20.88
C VAL A 122 40.50 34.66 -20.26
N VAL A 123 40.98 35.70 -20.94
CA VAL A 123 42.01 36.59 -20.41
C VAL A 123 41.39 37.47 -19.33
N ILE A 124 42.08 37.61 -18.20
CA ILE A 124 41.66 38.49 -17.12
C ILE A 124 41.98 39.94 -17.53
N GLU A 125 40.95 40.79 -17.50
CA GLU A 125 41.09 42.24 -17.66
C GLU A 125 40.45 42.90 -16.42
N PRO A 126 40.87 44.14 -16.07
CA PRO A 126 40.32 44.86 -14.95
C PRO A 126 38.82 45.06 -15.08
N GLY A 127 38.08 44.83 -13.99
CA GLY A 127 36.63 44.98 -13.95
C GLY A 127 35.98 44.10 -12.90
N SER A 128 34.67 44.26 -12.77
CA SER A 128 33.79 43.41 -11.96
C SER A 128 33.32 42.22 -12.79
N TRP A 129 33.52 41.01 -12.28
CA TRP A 129 33.09 39.78 -12.93
C TRP A 129 31.85 39.22 -12.23
N HIS A 130 30.87 38.78 -13.02
CA HIS A 130 29.65 38.18 -12.52
C HIS A 130 29.31 36.94 -13.32
N LEU A 131 29.36 35.79 -12.65
CA LEU A 131 28.91 34.51 -13.17
C LEU A 131 27.50 34.23 -12.68
N ARG A 132 26.54 34.11 -13.60
CA ARG A 132 25.14 33.84 -13.30
C ARG A 132 24.76 32.50 -13.88
N SER A 133 24.19 31.61 -13.08
CA SER A 133 23.70 30.31 -13.55
C SER A 133 22.30 30.05 -13.02
N SER A 134 21.36 29.80 -13.93
CA SER A 134 19.96 29.52 -13.61
C SER A 134 19.41 28.45 -14.56
N ILE A 135 18.14 28.11 -14.39
CA ILE A 135 17.44 27.21 -15.34
C ILE A 135 17.36 27.76 -16.77
N GLU A 136 17.60 29.06 -16.99
CA GLU A 136 17.57 29.71 -18.30
C GLU A 136 18.93 29.66 -19.03
N GLY A 137 19.98 29.23 -18.35
CA GLY A 137 21.34 29.21 -18.87
C GLY A 137 22.35 29.77 -17.88
N MET A 138 23.60 29.82 -18.31
CA MET A 138 24.71 30.39 -17.55
C MET A 138 25.43 31.46 -18.36
N THR A 139 25.83 32.57 -17.72
CA THR A 139 26.66 33.62 -18.32
C THR A 139 27.83 33.97 -17.42
N LEU A 140 28.92 34.42 -18.02
CA LEU A 140 30.01 35.11 -17.36
C LEU A 140 30.08 36.51 -17.97
N ASP A 141 29.77 37.50 -17.15
CA ASP A 141 29.74 38.90 -17.55
C ASP A 141 30.89 39.66 -16.90
N ARG A 142 31.36 40.72 -17.57
CA ARG A 142 32.32 41.68 -17.04
C ARG A 142 31.77 43.09 -17.20
N ASP A 143 31.65 43.83 -16.10
CA ASP A 143 31.07 45.19 -16.06
C ASP A 143 29.70 45.29 -16.76
N GLY A 144 28.93 44.21 -16.72
CA GLY A 144 27.61 44.09 -17.34
C GLY A 144 27.60 43.63 -18.80
N GLU A 145 28.76 43.40 -19.43
CA GLU A 145 28.88 42.84 -20.78
C GLU A 145 29.18 41.35 -20.75
N SER A 146 28.43 40.55 -21.52
CA SER A 146 28.62 39.09 -21.57
C SER A 146 29.93 38.72 -22.27
N VAL A 147 30.84 38.09 -21.54
CA VAL A 147 32.12 37.55 -22.05
C VAL A 147 31.92 36.11 -22.56
N LEU A 148 31.24 35.28 -21.77
CA LEU A 148 30.87 33.91 -22.14
C LEU A 148 29.39 33.67 -21.85
N SER A 149 28.76 32.83 -22.67
CA SER A 149 27.36 32.46 -22.51
C SER A 149 27.14 31.00 -22.88
N TRP A 150 26.51 30.26 -21.96
CA TRP A 150 26.13 28.87 -22.11
C TRP A 150 24.60 28.75 -21.96
N PRO A 151 23.82 28.97 -23.03
CA PRO A 151 22.36 29.04 -22.95
C PRO A 151 21.69 27.71 -22.63
N THR A 152 22.41 26.59 -22.76
CA THR A 152 21.90 25.23 -22.51
C THR A 152 22.40 24.63 -21.20
N GLU A 153 23.36 25.28 -20.54
CA GLU A 153 23.90 24.78 -19.28
C GLU A 153 22.96 25.11 -18.14
N VAL A 154 22.67 24.12 -17.30
CA VAL A 154 21.83 24.25 -16.12
C VAL A 154 22.70 24.40 -14.87
N PRO A 155 22.14 24.80 -13.71
CA PRO A 155 22.94 25.02 -12.51
C PRO A 155 23.81 23.82 -12.12
N PRO A 156 25.03 24.07 -11.62
CA PRO A 156 25.99 23.03 -11.24
C PRO A 156 25.50 22.22 -10.05
N GLU A 157 26.03 21.00 -9.88
CA GLU A 157 25.91 20.29 -8.61
C GLU A 157 26.71 21.03 -7.51
N ILE A 158 26.18 21.03 -6.29
CA ILE A 158 26.79 21.67 -5.12
C ILE A 158 26.84 20.67 -3.97
N ASP A 159 28.07 20.33 -3.56
CA ASP A 159 28.38 19.63 -2.31
C ASP A 159 29.04 20.56 -1.27
N GLY A 160 29.53 21.72 -1.72
CA GLY A 160 30.18 22.73 -0.89
C GLY A 160 30.52 23.97 -1.69
N LEU A 161 30.99 25.01 -1.01
CA LEU A 161 31.61 26.19 -1.60
C LEU A 161 33.06 26.19 -1.16
N LEU A 162 33.94 25.77 -2.06
CA LEU A 162 35.33 25.44 -1.79
C LEU A 162 36.26 26.46 -2.44
N THR A 163 37.34 26.81 -1.75
CA THR A 163 38.37 27.73 -2.24
C THR A 163 39.72 27.40 -1.61
N VAL A 164 40.81 27.80 -2.27
CA VAL A 164 42.16 27.80 -1.67
C VAL A 164 42.59 29.19 -1.20
N VAL A 165 41.76 30.22 -1.43
CA VAL A 165 41.98 31.58 -0.94
C VAL A 165 41.93 31.57 0.60
N GLY A 166 43.06 31.88 1.24
CA GLY A 166 43.17 31.92 2.69
C GLY A 166 42.61 33.21 3.30
N GLU A 167 42.87 34.34 2.65
CA GLU A 167 42.44 35.68 3.06
C GLU A 167 42.25 36.54 1.80
N LEU A 168 41.20 37.34 1.76
CA LEU A 168 40.98 38.31 0.68
C LEU A 168 41.72 39.61 1.00
N PRO A 169 42.38 40.25 0.01
CA PRO A 169 42.92 41.59 0.19
C PRO A 169 41.84 42.58 0.62
N GLY A 170 42.21 43.57 1.43
CA GLY A 170 41.27 44.60 1.88
C GLY A 170 40.62 45.34 0.71
N GLY A 171 39.29 45.26 0.61
CA GLY A 171 38.50 45.86 -0.46
C GLY A 171 38.31 44.99 -1.69
N ALA A 172 38.79 43.74 -1.70
CA ALA A 172 38.46 42.77 -2.75
C ALA A 172 36.99 42.36 -2.66
N GLU A 173 36.33 42.27 -3.81
CA GLU A 173 34.96 41.80 -3.93
C GLU A 173 34.94 40.31 -4.27
N PHE A 174 34.28 39.51 -3.42
CA PHE A 174 33.98 38.12 -3.70
C PHE A 174 32.73 37.66 -2.93
N GLN A 175 31.71 37.22 -3.66
CA GLN A 175 30.48 36.68 -3.08
C GLN A 175 29.85 35.64 -4.01
N ALA A 176 29.50 34.50 -3.45
CA ALA A 176 28.60 33.52 -4.05
C ALA A 176 27.24 33.55 -3.33
N THR A 177 26.18 33.69 -4.11
CA THR A 177 24.79 33.60 -3.67
C THR A 177 24.14 32.39 -4.32
N VAL A 178 23.77 31.39 -3.50
CA VAL A 178 23.08 30.19 -3.95
C VAL A 178 21.61 30.28 -3.59
N GLN A 179 20.74 30.22 -4.59
CA GLN A 179 19.29 30.23 -4.42
C GLN A 179 18.76 28.80 -4.48
N VAL A 180 18.17 28.33 -3.37
CA VAL A 180 17.55 27.01 -3.28
C VAL A 180 16.04 27.19 -3.20
N LEU A 181 15.35 26.57 -4.15
CA LEU A 181 13.89 26.52 -4.18
C LEU A 181 13.46 25.08 -3.89
N ASP A 182 12.91 24.85 -2.69
CA ASP A 182 12.30 23.58 -2.34
C ASP A 182 10.82 23.64 -2.68
N ASP A 183 10.42 23.00 -3.78
CA ASP A 183 9.03 22.97 -4.25
C ASP A 183 8.20 21.83 -3.67
N ASN A 184 8.79 21.07 -2.75
CA ASN A 184 8.10 20.08 -1.94
C ASN A 184 7.75 20.63 -0.55
N ASN A 185 8.54 21.58 -0.02
CA ASN A 185 8.33 22.17 1.29
C ASN A 185 7.33 23.35 1.23
N THR A 186 6.05 23.00 1.41
CA THR A 186 4.95 23.96 1.37
C THR A 186 4.13 23.96 2.67
N VAL A 187 3.58 25.13 3.01
CA VAL A 187 2.66 25.29 4.14
C VAL A 187 1.32 25.86 3.69
N ALA A 188 0.26 25.47 4.40
CA ALA A 188 -1.09 25.89 4.06
C ALA A 188 -1.29 27.41 4.23
N SER A 189 -1.77 28.07 3.17
CA SER A 189 -2.17 29.48 3.26
C SER A 189 -3.40 29.67 4.17
N PRO A 190 -3.66 30.90 4.66
CA PRO A 190 -4.89 31.19 5.42
C PRO A 190 -6.18 30.81 4.68
N VAL A 191 -6.22 31.00 3.36
CA VAL A 191 -7.37 30.60 2.52
C VAL A 191 -7.56 29.09 2.55
N LYS A 192 -6.48 28.33 2.43
CA LYS A 192 -6.50 26.87 2.50
C LYS A 192 -7.00 26.36 3.85
N LEU A 193 -6.58 27.00 4.95
CA LEU A 193 -7.08 26.69 6.31
C LEU A 193 -8.59 26.94 6.44
N VAL A 194 -9.13 28.00 5.84
CA VAL A 194 -10.59 28.25 5.81
C VAL A 194 -11.32 27.17 5.03
N ILE A 195 -10.82 26.77 3.85
CA ILE A 195 -11.40 25.69 3.04
C ILE A 195 -11.39 24.37 3.83
N LEU A 196 -10.29 24.08 4.53
CA LEU A 196 -10.16 22.91 5.40
C LEU A 196 -11.23 22.89 6.49
N ALA A 197 -11.43 24.01 7.18
CA ALA A 197 -12.47 24.16 8.20
C ALA A 197 -13.87 23.97 7.62
N VAL A 198 -14.16 24.54 6.45
CA VAL A 198 -15.45 24.37 5.75
C VAL A 198 -15.68 22.91 5.37
N ALA A 199 -14.67 22.22 4.82
CA ALA A 199 -14.76 20.81 4.47
C ALA A 199 -15.06 19.94 5.70
N ALA A 200 -14.34 20.18 6.80
CA ALA A 200 -14.54 19.46 8.06
C ALA A 200 -15.94 19.68 8.65
N LEU A 201 -16.41 20.94 8.72
CA LEU A 201 -17.74 21.27 9.22
C LEU A 201 -18.85 20.68 8.34
N ALA A 202 -18.67 20.70 7.02
CA ALA A 202 -19.61 20.09 6.07
C ALA A 202 -19.71 18.57 6.26
N LEU A 203 -18.59 17.87 6.45
CA LEU A 203 -18.57 16.43 6.74
C LEU A 203 -19.26 16.09 8.06
N ILE A 204 -19.03 16.89 9.12
CA ILE A 204 -19.73 16.74 10.40
C ILE A 204 -21.24 16.93 10.21
N ALA A 205 -21.66 17.95 9.46
CA ALA A 205 -23.07 18.20 9.16
C ALA A 205 -23.69 17.01 8.40
N VAL A 206 -23.02 16.49 7.37
CA VAL A 206 -23.48 15.30 6.63
C VAL A 206 -23.64 14.10 7.57
N ALA A 207 -22.66 13.82 8.42
CA ALA A 207 -22.71 12.72 9.38
C ALA A 207 -23.92 12.84 10.32
N VAL A 208 -24.12 14.01 10.94
CA VAL A 208 -25.24 14.28 11.84
C VAL A 208 -26.58 14.14 11.11
N MET A 209 -26.68 14.65 9.89
CA MET A 209 -27.91 14.58 9.09
C MET A 209 -28.23 13.15 8.66
N LEU A 210 -27.24 12.35 8.27
CA LEU A 210 -27.43 10.93 7.96
C LEU A 210 -27.85 10.12 9.19
N ILE A 211 -27.24 10.37 10.36
CA ILE A 211 -27.66 9.72 11.62
C ILE A 211 -29.12 10.03 11.93
N ARG A 212 -29.54 11.30 11.76
CA ARG A 212 -30.93 11.71 11.97
C ARG A 212 -31.88 11.08 10.95
N ASP A 213 -31.51 11.04 9.67
CA ASP A 213 -32.29 10.41 8.60
C ASP A 213 -32.42 8.89 8.79
N ASP A 214 -31.39 8.23 9.31
CA ASP A 214 -31.40 6.79 9.60
C ASP A 214 -32.18 6.43 10.88
N ARG A 215 -32.26 7.33 11.87
CA ARG A 215 -33.08 7.17 13.08
C ARG A 215 -34.57 7.40 12.81
N ALA A 216 -34.90 8.30 11.89
CA ALA A 216 -36.28 8.59 11.51
C ALA A 216 -36.94 7.45 10.71
N ARG A 217 -36.15 6.51 10.19
CA ARG A 217 -36.63 5.42 9.35
C ARG A 217 -36.78 4.11 10.14
N PRO A 218 -37.86 3.36 9.90
CA PRO A 218 -38.01 2.04 10.51
C PRO A 218 -36.89 1.14 10.02
N LEU A 219 -36.32 0.35 10.92
CA LEU A 219 -35.34 -0.68 10.55
C LEU A 219 -36.00 -1.62 9.53
N ARG A 220 -35.43 -1.70 8.32
CA ARG A 220 -35.81 -2.73 7.35
C ARG A 220 -35.60 -4.08 8.02
N ARG A 221 -36.63 -4.94 8.07
CA ARG A 221 -36.66 -6.23 8.82
C ARG A 221 -35.28 -6.88 8.82
N VAL A 222 -34.51 -6.64 9.87
CA VAL A 222 -33.26 -7.36 10.09
C VAL A 222 -33.71 -8.65 10.73
N ALA A 223 -33.35 -9.80 10.16
CA ALA A 223 -33.41 -11.06 10.90
C ALA A 223 -32.73 -10.78 12.25
N ARG A 224 -33.51 -10.84 13.34
CA ARG A 224 -33.02 -10.52 14.69
C ARG A 224 -31.68 -11.23 14.84
N PRO A 225 -30.62 -10.56 15.32
CA PRO A 225 -29.40 -11.28 15.67
C PRO A 225 -29.86 -12.44 16.55
N ARG A 226 -29.54 -13.68 16.14
CA ARG A 226 -29.78 -14.86 16.96
C ARG A 226 -29.09 -14.52 18.28
N ARG A 227 -29.89 -14.23 19.31
CA ARG A 227 -29.34 -14.02 20.65
C ARG A 227 -28.60 -15.31 21.01
N ASP A 228 -27.47 -15.17 21.71
CA ASP A 228 -26.66 -16.31 22.18
C ASP A 228 -27.41 -17.23 23.16
N ASP A 229 -28.70 -16.96 23.41
CA ASP A 229 -29.68 -17.67 24.22
C ASP A 229 -29.78 -19.19 23.93
N GLY A 230 -29.12 -19.69 22.87
CA GLY A 230 -29.03 -21.12 22.54
C GLY A 230 -27.61 -21.66 22.28
N GLU A 231 -26.56 -20.86 22.49
CA GLU A 231 -25.20 -21.38 22.31
C GLU A 231 -24.71 -22.09 23.57
N GLY A 232 -24.25 -23.34 23.42
CA GLY A 232 -23.70 -24.11 24.54
C GLY A 232 -22.45 -23.45 25.13
N ARG A 233 -22.27 -23.56 26.44
CA ARG A 233 -21.10 -23.04 27.19
C ARG A 233 -19.77 -23.38 26.51
N TRP A 234 -19.65 -24.60 26.00
CA TRP A 234 -18.45 -25.09 25.29
C TRP A 234 -18.09 -24.30 24.03
N VAL A 235 -19.09 -23.87 23.24
CA VAL A 235 -18.83 -23.07 22.03
C VAL A 235 -18.28 -21.70 22.42
N ARG A 236 -18.85 -21.06 23.46
CA ARG A 236 -18.32 -19.78 23.97
C ARG A 236 -16.89 -19.91 24.47
N VAL A 237 -16.59 -20.97 25.23
CA VAL A 237 -15.23 -21.24 25.73
C VAL A 237 -14.26 -21.47 24.58
N ALA A 238 -14.61 -22.29 23.59
CA ALA A 238 -13.76 -22.53 22.42
C ALA A 238 -13.48 -21.24 21.63
N VAL A 239 -14.52 -20.43 21.42
CA VAL A 239 -14.45 -19.15 20.72
C VAL A 239 -13.58 -18.14 21.49
N ALA A 240 -13.65 -18.11 22.82
CA ALA A 240 -12.75 -17.31 23.66
C ALA A 240 -11.30 -17.83 23.63
N ALA A 241 -11.10 -19.14 23.65
CA ALA A 241 -9.76 -19.74 23.53
C ALA A 241 -9.10 -19.39 22.20
N VAL A 242 -9.88 -19.35 21.10
CA VAL A 242 -9.39 -18.88 19.80
C VAL A 242 -8.97 -17.40 19.87
N ASP A 243 -9.76 -16.53 20.53
CA ASP A 243 -9.36 -15.12 20.67
C ASP A 243 -8.03 -14.97 21.40
N VAL A 244 -7.88 -15.68 22.53
CA VAL A 244 -6.64 -15.66 23.32
C VAL A 244 -5.48 -16.19 22.49
N ALA A 245 -5.68 -17.27 21.74
CA ALA A 245 -4.63 -17.85 20.89
C ALA A 245 -4.21 -16.89 19.76
N VAL A 246 -5.17 -16.26 19.08
CA VAL A 246 -4.89 -15.32 17.98
C VAL A 246 -4.17 -14.08 18.51
N VAL A 247 -4.72 -13.43 19.54
CA VAL A 247 -4.12 -12.22 20.11
C VAL A 247 -2.76 -12.54 20.73
N GLY A 248 -2.65 -13.64 21.48
CA GLY A 248 -1.39 -14.07 22.08
C GLY A 248 -0.32 -14.37 21.03
N ALA A 249 -0.69 -15.03 19.92
CA ALA A 249 0.23 -15.27 18.82
C ALA A 249 0.67 -13.98 18.13
N LEU A 250 -0.24 -13.03 17.88
CA LEU A 250 0.09 -11.72 17.29
C LEU A 250 1.01 -10.90 18.21
N VAL A 251 0.72 -10.87 19.51
CA VAL A 251 1.55 -10.19 20.52
C VAL A 251 2.94 -10.82 20.58
N LEU A 252 3.02 -12.15 20.68
CA LEU A 252 4.31 -12.86 20.68
C LEU A 252 5.11 -12.54 19.42
N TRP A 253 4.42 -12.50 18.26
CA TRP A 253 5.05 -12.26 16.97
C TRP A 253 5.64 -10.84 16.85
N VAL A 254 5.11 -9.84 17.57
CA VAL A 254 5.74 -8.51 17.64
C VAL A 254 7.19 -8.59 18.12
N PHE A 255 7.47 -9.47 19.08
CA PHE A 255 8.80 -9.62 19.66
C PHE A 255 9.73 -10.53 18.84
N ILE A 256 9.22 -11.67 18.36
CA ILE A 256 10.06 -12.69 17.71
C ILE A 256 10.01 -12.66 16.18
N GLY A 257 9.08 -11.91 15.59
CA GLY A 257 8.87 -11.85 14.15
C GLY A 257 10.00 -11.10 13.44
N PRO A 258 10.40 -11.54 12.22
CA PRO A 258 11.43 -10.85 11.45
C PRO A 258 10.94 -9.48 10.97
N MET A 259 11.87 -8.56 10.70
CA MET A 259 11.54 -7.29 10.04
C MET A 259 11.08 -7.53 8.59
N THR A 260 10.23 -6.65 8.09
CA THR A 260 9.89 -6.62 6.66
C THR A 260 10.94 -5.82 5.90
N ALA A 261 11.04 -6.03 4.58
CA ALA A 261 12.09 -5.42 3.75
C ALA A 261 12.12 -3.89 3.83
N ASP A 262 10.96 -3.25 3.98
CA ASP A 262 10.82 -1.78 3.92
C ASP A 262 10.62 -1.14 5.30
N ASP A 263 10.80 -1.90 6.39
CA ASP A 263 10.56 -1.36 7.74
C ASP A 263 11.48 -0.16 8.05
N GLY A 264 12.79 -0.31 7.75
CA GLY A 264 13.76 0.77 7.94
C GLY A 264 13.57 1.91 6.94
N TYR A 265 13.28 1.58 5.68
CA TYR A 265 13.03 2.56 4.61
C TYR A 265 11.90 3.50 5.01
N TYR A 266 10.74 2.95 5.39
CA TYR A 266 9.56 3.73 5.75
C TYR A 266 9.66 4.42 7.11
N ALA A 267 10.36 3.84 8.08
CA ALA A 267 10.59 4.50 9.36
C ALA A 267 11.39 5.80 9.20
N VAL A 268 12.48 5.74 8.41
CA VAL A 268 13.32 6.91 8.13
C VAL A 268 12.58 7.92 7.25
N MET A 269 11.90 7.46 6.21
CA MET A 269 11.07 8.30 5.34
C MET A 269 10.03 9.10 6.15
N ALA A 270 9.35 8.44 7.10
CA ALA A 270 8.41 9.10 8.00
C ALA A 270 9.11 10.09 8.94
N ARG A 271 10.21 9.71 9.59
CA ARG A 271 10.91 10.58 10.55
C ARG A 271 11.46 11.85 9.89
N ASN A 272 11.91 11.74 8.64
CA ASN A 272 12.42 12.87 7.86
C ASN A 272 11.38 13.99 7.68
N ASN A 273 10.08 13.70 7.83
CA ASN A 273 9.02 14.70 7.73
C ASN A 273 9.21 15.87 8.70
N SER A 274 9.63 15.59 9.94
CA SER A 274 9.87 16.62 10.96
C SER A 274 11.05 17.54 10.65
N ASP A 275 12.09 17.02 9.99
CA ASP A 275 13.31 17.76 9.64
C ASP A 275 13.17 18.48 8.28
N ALA A 276 12.58 17.82 7.28
CA ALA A 276 12.41 18.37 5.93
C ALA A 276 11.17 19.29 5.79
N GLY A 277 10.20 19.17 6.70
CA GLY A 277 8.93 19.90 6.64
C GLY A 277 7.85 19.27 5.74
N TYR A 278 8.16 18.13 5.11
CA TYR A 278 7.22 17.38 4.27
C TYR A 278 7.60 15.89 4.20
N VAL A 279 6.64 15.03 3.81
CA VAL A 279 6.93 13.60 3.60
C VAL A 279 7.59 13.42 2.24
N GLY A 280 8.91 13.24 2.24
CA GLY A 280 9.70 13.00 1.03
C GLY A 280 10.22 11.56 0.93
N MET A 281 10.55 11.12 -0.28
CA MET A 281 11.21 9.83 -0.54
C MET A 281 12.69 9.87 -0.13
N TYR A 282 12.99 9.92 1.16
CA TYR A 282 14.33 10.21 1.71
C TYR A 282 15.52 9.53 0.99
N TYR A 283 15.41 8.25 0.65
CA TYR A 283 16.50 7.48 0.04
C TYR A 283 16.60 7.57 -1.49
N GLN A 284 15.57 8.08 -2.17
CA GLN A 284 15.44 7.93 -3.62
C GLN A 284 14.79 9.16 -4.26
N ILE A 285 15.07 9.40 -5.54
CA ILE A 285 14.36 10.41 -6.35
C ILE A 285 14.39 11.79 -5.66
N PHE A 286 15.58 12.17 -5.18
CA PHE A 286 15.88 13.52 -4.67
C PHE A 286 14.95 13.97 -3.53
N ASN A 287 14.57 13.05 -2.64
CA ASN A 287 13.64 13.32 -1.54
C ASN A 287 12.34 14.01 -1.99
N GLN A 288 11.84 13.71 -3.19
CA GLN A 288 10.60 14.30 -3.70
C GLN A 288 9.40 14.03 -2.78
N THR A 289 8.43 14.94 -2.76
CA THR A 289 7.18 14.80 -2.01
C THR A 289 6.40 13.53 -2.37
N PHE A 290 5.79 12.91 -1.35
CA PHE A 290 4.96 11.72 -1.50
C PHE A 290 3.44 12.04 -1.58
N VAL A 291 3.07 13.32 -1.72
CA VAL A 291 1.69 13.76 -1.99
C VAL A 291 1.13 13.01 -3.21
N PRO A 292 -0.12 12.46 -3.14
CA PRO A 292 -1.14 12.65 -2.10
C PRO A 292 -1.12 11.62 -0.95
N PHE A 293 -0.10 10.77 -0.85
CA PHE A 293 -0.08 9.64 0.10
C PHE A 293 0.65 9.94 1.41
N VAL A 294 0.37 11.08 2.06
CA VAL A 294 1.21 11.60 3.17
C VAL A 294 0.77 11.22 4.58
N TRP A 295 -0.54 11.15 4.85
CA TRP A 295 -1.06 11.13 6.22
C TRP A 295 -0.55 9.98 7.08
N TYR A 296 -0.34 8.81 6.48
CA TYR A 296 0.12 7.62 7.19
C TYR A 296 1.56 7.79 7.69
N TRP A 297 2.40 8.46 6.90
CA TRP A 297 3.79 8.73 7.24
C TRP A 297 3.89 9.83 8.29
N GLN A 298 3.04 10.86 8.21
CA GLN A 298 2.93 11.89 9.26
C GLN A 298 2.46 11.30 10.59
N PHE A 299 1.54 10.33 10.56
CA PHE A 299 1.18 9.56 11.75
C PHE A 299 2.40 8.80 12.32
N LEU A 300 3.18 8.13 11.46
CA LEU A 300 4.37 7.40 11.90
C LEU A 300 5.47 8.33 12.42
N ASP A 301 5.66 9.49 11.83
CA ASP A 301 6.57 10.55 12.32
C ASP A 301 6.22 10.93 13.75
N LEU A 302 4.95 11.32 13.98
CA LEU A 302 4.43 11.61 15.32
C LEU A 302 4.61 10.43 16.28
N TRP A 303 4.33 9.20 15.84
CA TRP A 303 4.48 7.99 16.65
C TRP A 303 5.93 7.73 17.06
N GLN A 304 6.88 8.09 16.20
CA GLN A 304 8.32 7.89 16.40
C GLN A 304 8.94 8.89 17.39
N THR A 305 8.29 10.02 17.67
CA THR A 305 8.72 10.96 18.71
C THR A 305 8.84 10.31 20.09
N LEU A 306 8.06 9.27 20.35
CA LEU A 306 8.07 8.53 21.62
C LEU A 306 9.14 7.43 21.64
N SER A 307 9.35 6.72 20.53
CA SER A 307 10.39 5.68 20.40
C SER A 307 10.57 5.27 18.94
N VAL A 308 11.80 4.89 18.58
CA VAL A 308 12.14 4.28 17.28
C VAL A 308 12.43 2.78 17.37
N SER A 309 12.15 2.17 18.52
CA SER A 309 12.39 0.72 18.69
C SER A 309 11.48 -0.10 17.78
N ALA A 310 11.98 -1.23 17.27
CA ALA A 310 11.21 -2.10 16.38
C ALA A 310 9.90 -2.60 17.02
N VAL A 311 9.91 -2.87 18.33
CA VAL A 311 8.69 -3.27 19.07
C VAL A 311 7.66 -2.15 19.05
N TRP A 312 8.07 -0.91 19.34
CA TRP A 312 7.18 0.24 19.36
C TRP A 312 6.58 0.55 17.98
N LEU A 313 7.41 0.49 16.93
CA LEU A 313 6.99 0.70 15.55
C LEU A 313 5.98 -0.35 15.05
N ARG A 314 5.95 -1.53 15.65
CA ARG A 314 4.98 -2.60 15.31
C ARG A 314 3.66 -2.49 16.04
N ILE A 315 3.55 -1.66 17.09
CA ILE A 315 2.30 -1.52 17.87
C ILE A 315 1.11 -1.07 17.00
N PRO A 316 1.23 -0.07 16.10
CA PRO A 316 0.13 0.30 15.21
C PRO A 316 -0.36 -0.87 14.35
N SER A 317 0.57 -1.66 13.80
CA SER A 317 0.23 -2.88 13.06
C SER A 317 -0.44 -3.94 13.95
N LEU A 318 0.05 -4.17 15.17
CA LEU A 318 -0.57 -5.09 16.12
C LEU A 318 -2.01 -4.69 16.43
N LEU A 319 -2.25 -3.41 16.71
CA LEU A 319 -3.60 -2.88 16.98
C LEU A 319 -4.50 -3.03 15.76
N ALA A 320 -3.98 -2.80 14.56
CA ALA A 320 -4.67 -3.05 13.31
C ALA A 320 -5.02 -4.55 13.16
N ALA A 321 -4.09 -5.46 13.42
CA ALA A 321 -4.32 -6.91 13.36
C ALA A 321 -5.44 -7.36 14.31
N VAL A 322 -5.40 -6.90 15.56
CA VAL A 322 -6.42 -7.19 16.58
C VAL A 322 -7.77 -6.59 16.18
N GLY A 323 -7.78 -5.36 15.68
CA GLY A 323 -8.99 -4.73 15.13
C GLY A 323 -9.58 -5.51 13.96
N GLY A 324 -8.75 -5.95 13.02
CA GLY A 324 -9.12 -6.82 11.91
C GLY A 324 -9.73 -8.15 12.38
N TRP A 325 -9.12 -8.77 13.39
CA TRP A 325 -9.66 -9.99 14.03
C TRP A 325 -11.03 -9.74 14.68
N MET A 326 -11.22 -8.62 15.38
CA MET A 326 -12.51 -8.23 15.96
C MET A 326 -13.58 -7.96 14.87
N LEU A 327 -13.19 -7.42 13.72
CA LEU A 327 -14.08 -7.25 12.58
C LEU A 327 -14.49 -8.58 11.95
N ILE A 328 -13.57 -9.55 11.84
CA ILE A 328 -13.90 -10.93 11.42
C ILE A 328 -14.92 -11.54 12.39
N ARG A 329 -14.67 -11.44 13.70
CA ARG A 329 -15.56 -11.90 14.76
C ARG A 329 -16.96 -11.31 14.63
N TYR A 330 -17.04 -10.00 14.47
CA TYR A 330 -18.30 -9.29 14.27
C TYR A 330 -19.00 -9.76 13.00
N TYR A 331 -18.26 -9.87 11.89
CA TYR A 331 -18.81 -10.27 10.59
C TYR A 331 -19.38 -11.68 10.61
N VAL A 332 -18.63 -12.64 11.14
CA VAL A 332 -19.08 -14.04 11.26
C VAL A 332 -20.34 -14.10 12.12
N ARG A 333 -20.35 -13.41 13.27
CA ARG A 333 -21.51 -13.43 14.19
C ARG A 333 -22.74 -12.76 13.60
N ARG A 334 -22.58 -11.62 12.92
CA ARG A 334 -23.71 -10.76 12.53
C ARG A 334 -24.20 -11.03 11.11
N HIS A 335 -23.30 -11.43 10.22
CA HIS A 335 -23.55 -11.46 8.79
C HIS A 335 -23.57 -12.86 8.18
N LEU A 336 -22.80 -13.80 8.72
CA LEU A 336 -22.78 -15.17 8.20
C LEU A 336 -23.81 -16.07 8.90
N GLU A 337 -24.40 -16.99 8.14
CA GLU A 337 -25.40 -17.94 8.62
C GLU A 337 -24.72 -19.21 9.17
N VAL A 338 -23.93 -19.05 10.24
CA VAL A 338 -23.14 -20.12 10.85
C VAL A 338 -23.29 -20.06 12.37
N ALA A 339 -23.52 -21.21 13.02
CA ALA A 339 -23.74 -21.30 14.46
C ALA A 339 -23.04 -22.54 15.08
N GLY A 340 -22.95 -22.56 16.41
CA GLY A 340 -22.46 -23.71 17.16
C GLY A 340 -21.01 -24.10 16.83
N ALA A 341 -20.74 -25.41 16.77
CA ALA A 341 -19.40 -25.95 16.50
C ALA A 341 -18.83 -25.52 15.14
N ALA A 342 -19.68 -25.35 14.12
CA ALA A 342 -19.24 -24.86 12.80
C ALA A 342 -18.70 -23.42 12.87
N ARG A 343 -19.30 -22.58 13.74
CA ARG A 343 -18.83 -21.20 13.96
C ARG A 343 -17.48 -21.18 14.69
N ALA A 344 -17.33 -22.02 15.72
CA ALA A 344 -16.06 -22.16 16.43
C ALA A 344 -14.95 -22.66 15.49
N GLY A 345 -15.24 -23.68 14.66
CA GLY A 345 -14.29 -24.18 13.65
C GLY A 345 -13.92 -23.14 12.59
N LEU A 346 -14.91 -22.39 12.08
CA LEU A 346 -14.68 -21.28 11.15
C LEU A 346 -13.76 -20.22 11.76
N LEU A 347 -14.01 -19.80 13.00
CA LEU A 347 -13.19 -18.81 13.69
C LEU A 347 -11.79 -19.36 14.00
N ALA A 348 -11.65 -20.62 14.40
CA ALA A 348 -10.33 -21.21 14.63
C ALA A 348 -9.46 -21.19 13.35
N VAL A 349 -10.03 -21.59 12.21
CA VAL A 349 -9.32 -21.55 10.92
C VAL A 349 -9.06 -20.10 10.48
N ALA A 350 -10.04 -19.20 10.62
CA ALA A 350 -9.85 -17.79 10.28
C ALA A 350 -8.76 -17.14 11.14
N GLY A 351 -8.70 -17.48 12.43
CA GLY A 351 -7.67 -17.00 13.35
C GLY A 351 -6.29 -17.47 12.96
N MET A 352 -6.14 -18.77 12.66
CA MET A 352 -4.88 -19.33 12.16
C MET A 352 -4.44 -18.65 10.86
N VAL A 353 -5.33 -18.49 9.88
CA VAL A 353 -5.01 -17.84 8.60
C VAL A 353 -4.68 -16.35 8.82
N THR A 354 -5.36 -15.67 9.74
CA THR A 354 -5.05 -14.28 10.11
C THR A 354 -3.62 -14.17 10.62
N VAL A 355 -3.23 -15.02 11.58
CA VAL A 355 -1.87 -15.02 12.13
C VAL A 355 -0.84 -15.30 11.03
N LEU A 356 -1.06 -16.33 10.20
CA LEU A 356 -0.12 -16.71 9.12
C LEU A 356 0.00 -15.64 8.04
N TRP A 357 -1.11 -15.06 7.59
CA TRP A 357 -1.08 -14.05 6.53
C TRP A 357 -0.53 -12.73 7.06
N TRP A 358 -0.95 -12.31 8.25
CA TRP A 358 -0.48 -11.06 8.85
C TRP A 358 1.03 -11.11 9.16
N SER A 359 1.49 -12.19 9.80
CA SER A 359 2.91 -12.39 10.14
C SER A 359 3.83 -12.36 8.92
N ALA A 360 3.35 -12.80 7.77
CA ALA A 360 4.13 -12.87 6.54
C ALA A 360 4.19 -11.55 5.75
N PHE A 361 3.22 -10.64 5.96
CA PHE A 361 3.05 -9.47 5.10
C PHE A 361 2.95 -8.14 5.84
N ALA A 362 2.20 -8.07 6.94
CA ALA A 362 1.68 -6.82 7.49
C ALA A 362 2.16 -6.51 8.91
N ILE A 363 3.18 -7.21 9.43
CA ILE A 363 3.71 -7.04 10.80
C ILE A 363 4.41 -5.69 11.04
N GLY A 364 4.99 -5.11 9.98
CA GLY A 364 5.87 -3.94 10.06
C GLY A 364 5.16 -2.60 10.02
N VAL A 365 5.90 -1.56 9.62
CA VAL A 365 5.38 -0.18 9.46
C VAL A 365 4.75 0.05 8.09
N ARG A 366 4.64 -0.96 7.24
CA ARG A 366 4.07 -0.79 5.91
C ARG A 366 2.55 -0.52 5.94
N PRO A 367 2.02 0.32 5.04
CA PRO A 367 0.62 0.75 5.05
C PRO A 367 -0.38 -0.34 4.62
N GLU A 368 0.06 -1.50 4.10
CA GLU A 368 -0.85 -2.61 3.76
C GLU A 368 -1.67 -3.08 4.97
N ALA A 369 -1.17 -2.90 6.19
CA ALA A 369 -1.92 -3.16 7.42
C ALA A 369 -3.22 -2.32 7.50
N VAL A 370 -3.13 -1.03 7.15
CA VAL A 370 -4.28 -0.11 7.11
C VAL A 370 -5.25 -0.53 6.01
N ALA A 371 -4.75 -0.87 4.82
CA ALA A 371 -5.56 -1.36 3.71
C ALA A 371 -6.33 -2.64 4.07
N ALA A 372 -5.67 -3.59 4.74
CA ALA A 372 -6.26 -4.88 5.09
C ALA A 372 -7.42 -4.76 6.09
N VAL A 373 -7.23 -3.95 7.13
CA VAL A 373 -8.30 -3.69 8.12
C VAL A 373 -9.39 -2.81 7.51
N GLY A 374 -9.00 -1.79 6.74
CA GLY A 374 -9.92 -0.91 6.03
C GLY A 374 -10.87 -1.68 5.13
N ALA A 375 -10.36 -2.57 4.29
CA ALA A 375 -11.19 -3.40 3.41
C ALA A 375 -12.22 -4.23 4.21
N MET A 376 -11.82 -4.85 5.32
CA MET A 376 -12.74 -5.61 6.16
C MET A 376 -13.78 -4.70 6.84
N ALA A 377 -13.38 -3.52 7.31
CA ALA A 377 -14.29 -2.54 7.91
C ALA A 377 -15.33 -2.06 6.89
N VAL A 378 -14.90 -1.72 5.66
CA VAL A 378 -15.78 -1.35 4.56
C VAL A 378 -16.75 -2.49 4.25
N LEU A 379 -16.29 -3.74 4.19
CA LEU A 379 -17.15 -4.90 3.98
C LEU A 379 -18.25 -5.01 5.05
N VAL A 380 -17.88 -4.91 6.33
CA VAL A 380 -18.82 -4.93 7.46
C VAL A 380 -19.85 -3.81 7.34
N LEU A 381 -19.41 -2.60 7.05
CA LEU A 381 -20.25 -1.40 6.96
C LEU A 381 -21.20 -1.46 5.75
N VAL A 382 -20.73 -1.90 4.60
CA VAL A 382 -21.55 -2.09 3.39
C VAL A 382 -22.62 -3.14 3.64
N VAL A 383 -22.28 -4.31 4.17
CA VAL A 383 -23.28 -5.36 4.46
C VAL A 383 -24.27 -4.88 5.52
N THR A 384 -23.81 -4.13 6.52
CA THR A 384 -24.69 -3.50 7.52
C THR A 384 -25.66 -2.51 6.88
N SER A 385 -25.17 -1.61 6.01
CA SER A 385 -25.99 -0.65 5.27
C SER A 385 -27.05 -1.34 4.42
N VAL A 386 -26.64 -2.32 3.61
CA VAL A 386 -27.54 -3.09 2.73
C VAL A 386 -28.67 -3.76 3.52
N ARG A 387 -28.33 -4.39 4.67
CA ARG A 387 -29.31 -5.09 5.49
C ARG A 387 -30.25 -4.17 6.27
N THR A 388 -29.74 -3.04 6.74
CA THR A 388 -30.52 -2.12 7.60
C THR A 388 -31.25 -1.03 6.81
N GLY A 389 -30.85 -0.78 5.56
CA GLY A 389 -31.33 0.36 4.76
C GLY A 389 -30.75 1.72 5.21
N ARG A 390 -29.72 1.71 6.06
CA ARG A 390 -29.13 2.92 6.66
C ARG A 390 -27.97 3.46 5.83
N ALA A 391 -27.92 4.77 5.63
CA ALA A 391 -26.92 5.44 4.80
C ALA A 391 -25.64 5.78 5.56
N PHE A 392 -25.72 6.05 6.87
CA PHE A 392 -24.55 6.41 7.68
C PHE A 392 -23.45 5.35 7.67
N PRO A 393 -23.73 4.03 7.80
CA PRO A 393 -22.68 3.02 7.68
C PRO A 393 -21.98 3.06 6.31
N ALA A 394 -22.72 3.31 5.22
CA ALA A 394 -22.11 3.44 3.90
C ALA A 394 -21.26 4.71 3.76
N PHE A 395 -21.65 5.82 4.40
CA PHE A 395 -20.82 7.04 4.46
C PHE A 395 -19.50 6.79 5.20
N VAL A 396 -19.54 6.11 6.35
CA VAL A 396 -18.33 5.69 7.06
C VAL A 396 -17.50 4.71 6.21
N ALA A 397 -18.15 3.82 5.46
CA ALA A 397 -17.47 2.90 4.54
C ALA A 397 -16.72 3.66 3.44
N ALA A 398 -17.32 4.70 2.86
CA ALA A 398 -16.67 5.56 1.87
C ALA A 398 -15.46 6.31 2.49
N ALA A 399 -15.60 6.86 3.70
CA ALA A 399 -14.51 7.54 4.40
C ALA A 399 -13.34 6.61 4.71
N VAL A 400 -13.61 5.41 5.27
CA VAL A 400 -12.58 4.42 5.58
C VAL A 400 -11.91 3.91 4.31
N GLY A 401 -12.68 3.60 3.25
CA GLY A 401 -12.12 3.17 1.97
C GLY A 401 -11.21 4.23 1.35
N ALA A 402 -11.64 5.50 1.40
CA ALA A 402 -10.87 6.62 0.89
C ALA A 402 -9.59 6.87 1.70
N LEU A 403 -9.65 6.86 3.04
CA LEU A 403 -8.46 7.02 3.90
C LEU A 403 -7.48 5.86 3.74
N SER A 404 -7.97 4.62 3.57
CA SER A 404 -7.12 3.47 3.27
C SER A 404 -6.38 3.64 1.96
N PHE A 405 -7.05 4.14 0.90
CA PHE A 405 -6.40 4.46 -0.36
C PHE A 405 -5.40 5.62 -0.23
N ALA A 406 -5.75 6.67 0.50
CA ALA A 406 -4.84 7.80 0.76
C ALA A 406 -3.62 7.42 1.61
N ALA A 407 -3.60 6.25 2.27
CA ALA A 407 -2.42 5.76 2.96
C ALA A 407 -1.37 5.20 1.97
N HIS A 408 -1.84 4.53 0.91
CA HIS A 408 -1.00 3.87 -0.08
C HIS A 408 -1.83 3.38 -1.27
N PRO A 409 -1.28 3.31 -2.51
CA PRO A 409 -2.01 2.83 -3.69
C PRO A 409 -2.69 1.46 -3.53
N THR A 410 -2.10 0.52 -2.76
CA THR A 410 -2.70 -0.80 -2.48
C THR A 410 -3.97 -0.72 -1.64
N GLY A 411 -4.21 0.39 -0.95
CA GLY A 411 -5.45 0.71 -0.25
C GLY A 411 -6.68 0.72 -1.16
N VAL A 412 -6.50 0.70 -2.49
CA VAL A 412 -7.57 0.56 -3.48
C VAL A 412 -8.42 -0.69 -3.22
N VAL A 413 -7.86 -1.75 -2.63
CA VAL A 413 -8.57 -2.96 -2.22
C VAL A 413 -9.73 -2.64 -1.26
N ALA A 414 -9.62 -1.60 -0.45
CA ALA A 414 -10.67 -1.18 0.47
C ALA A 414 -11.94 -0.67 -0.24
N PHE A 415 -11.86 -0.29 -1.52
CA PHE A 415 -13.05 0.02 -2.33
C PHE A 415 -13.77 -1.23 -2.86
N GLY A 416 -13.16 -2.42 -2.82
CA GLY A 416 -13.75 -3.67 -3.30
C GLY A 416 -15.20 -3.91 -2.82
N PRO A 417 -15.50 -3.81 -1.51
CA PRO A 417 -16.87 -4.01 -1.03
C PRO A 417 -17.83 -2.92 -1.48
N LEU A 418 -17.38 -1.68 -1.68
CA LEU A 418 -18.21 -0.58 -2.21
C LEU A 418 -18.57 -0.83 -3.68
N LEU A 419 -17.58 -1.21 -4.50
CA LEU A 419 -17.76 -1.50 -5.93
C LEU A 419 -18.67 -2.71 -6.16
N VAL A 420 -18.40 -3.83 -5.48
CA VAL A 420 -19.26 -5.03 -5.52
C VAL A 420 -20.65 -4.72 -4.94
N GLY A 421 -20.71 -3.81 -3.96
CA GLY A 421 -21.91 -3.40 -3.25
C GLY A 421 -22.77 -2.33 -3.94
N ILE A 422 -22.39 -1.78 -5.11
CA ILE A 422 -23.11 -0.65 -5.75
C ILE A 422 -24.60 -0.93 -5.89
N ALA A 423 -24.95 -2.03 -6.56
CA ALA A 423 -26.35 -2.36 -6.84
C ALA A 423 -27.18 -2.66 -5.57
N PRO A 424 -26.72 -3.49 -4.61
CA PRO A 424 -27.47 -3.70 -3.37
C PRO A 424 -27.54 -2.45 -2.48
N LEU A 425 -26.49 -1.61 -2.44
CA LEU A 425 -26.52 -0.32 -1.73
C LEU A 425 -27.56 0.61 -2.35
N TRP A 426 -27.55 0.79 -3.67
CA TRP A 426 -28.53 1.62 -4.35
C TRP A 426 -29.97 1.19 -4.03
N ARG A 427 -30.27 -0.11 -4.10
CA ARG A 427 -31.60 -0.66 -3.74
C ARG A 427 -31.94 -0.48 -2.27
N ALA A 428 -30.95 -0.47 -1.38
CA ALA A 428 -31.15 -0.23 0.05
C ALA A 428 -31.45 1.25 0.34
N LEU A 429 -30.76 2.18 -0.33
CA LEU A 429 -30.86 3.62 -0.08
C LEU A 429 -32.03 4.29 -0.81
N SER A 430 -32.45 3.73 -1.95
CA SER A 430 -33.55 4.24 -2.79
C SER A 430 -34.94 3.75 -2.41
N GLY A 431 -35.09 3.06 -1.25
CA GLY A 431 -36.37 2.49 -0.81
C GLY A 431 -37.54 3.49 -0.71
N ASP A 432 -37.24 4.77 -0.47
CA ASP A 432 -38.24 5.85 -0.38
C ASP A 432 -38.43 6.62 -1.71
N GLY A 433 -37.86 6.11 -2.81
CA GLY A 433 -37.86 6.73 -4.14
C GLY A 433 -36.49 7.24 -4.59
N TRP A 434 -36.36 7.44 -5.92
CA TRP A 434 -35.07 7.73 -6.57
C TRP A 434 -34.39 9.00 -6.07
N ARG A 435 -35.16 10.08 -5.80
CA ARG A 435 -34.60 11.36 -5.33
C ARG A 435 -33.97 11.25 -3.94
N ALA A 436 -34.60 10.49 -3.04
CA ALA A 436 -34.06 10.24 -1.71
C ALA A 436 -32.83 9.34 -1.78
N GLY A 437 -32.87 8.31 -2.62
CA GLY A 437 -31.72 7.47 -2.94
C GLY A 437 -30.53 8.28 -3.45
N ALA A 438 -30.73 9.11 -4.47
CA ALA A 438 -29.70 9.95 -5.06
C ALA A 438 -29.03 10.87 -4.03
N ARG A 439 -29.80 11.56 -3.18
CA ARG A 439 -29.26 12.45 -2.13
C ARG A 439 -28.41 11.68 -1.11
N ARG A 440 -28.86 10.50 -0.69
CA ARG A 440 -28.11 9.64 0.24
C ARG A 440 -26.85 9.09 -0.41
N THR A 441 -26.89 8.75 -1.70
CA THR A 441 -25.71 8.32 -2.45
C THR A 441 -24.68 9.45 -2.55
N VAL A 442 -25.09 10.69 -2.86
CA VAL A 442 -24.18 11.85 -2.86
C VAL A 442 -23.60 12.08 -1.45
N ALA A 443 -24.42 11.93 -0.41
CA ALA A 443 -23.93 12.01 0.97
C ALA A 443 -22.91 10.92 1.29
N VAL A 444 -23.12 9.68 0.85
CA VAL A 444 -22.13 8.60 0.99
C VAL A 444 -20.83 8.94 0.26
N ILE A 445 -20.93 9.40 -1.00
CA ILE A 445 -19.76 9.78 -1.82
C ILE A 445 -18.96 10.91 -1.15
N SER A 446 -19.63 11.85 -0.47
CA SER A 446 -18.94 12.94 0.22
C SER A 446 -17.96 12.46 1.31
N GLY A 447 -18.12 11.23 1.83
CA GLY A 447 -17.13 10.61 2.71
C GLY A 447 -15.74 10.47 2.07
N GLY A 448 -15.63 10.46 0.74
CA GLY A 448 -14.35 10.50 0.03
C GLY A 448 -13.52 11.76 0.29
N ALA A 449 -14.15 12.87 0.70
CA ALA A 449 -13.42 14.11 1.00
C ALA A 449 -12.46 13.98 2.20
N PHE A 450 -12.64 12.98 3.07
CA PHE A 450 -11.64 12.68 4.12
C PHE A 450 -10.26 12.34 3.54
N ALA A 451 -10.20 11.65 2.40
CA ALA A 451 -8.93 11.37 1.72
C ALA A 451 -8.32 12.64 1.13
N LEU A 452 -9.13 13.53 0.56
CA LEU A 452 -8.66 14.79 0.00
C LEU A 452 -8.09 15.71 1.09
N ILE A 453 -8.75 15.75 2.26
CA ILE A 453 -8.21 16.43 3.45
C ILE A 453 -6.88 15.80 3.86
N ALA A 454 -6.84 14.48 4.04
CA ALA A 454 -5.62 13.79 4.45
C ALA A 454 -4.46 13.96 3.45
N ALA A 455 -4.77 14.07 2.15
CA ALA A 455 -3.80 14.22 1.07
C ALA A 455 -3.27 15.64 0.87
N PHE A 456 -4.13 16.65 1.03
CA PHE A 456 -3.86 18.03 0.60
C PHE A 456 -4.06 19.07 1.72
N HIS A 457 -4.02 18.67 2.99
CA HIS A 457 -4.10 19.64 4.08
C HIS A 457 -2.90 20.61 4.09
N ASP A 458 -1.71 20.12 3.76
CA ASP A 458 -0.45 20.85 3.65
C ASP A 458 0.00 20.99 2.18
N GLY A 459 0.03 19.91 1.39
CA GLY A 459 0.48 19.91 -0.01
C GLY A 459 -0.57 20.29 -1.08
N ALA A 460 -0.14 20.59 -2.30
CA ALA A 460 -1.01 20.98 -3.43
C ALA A 460 -1.06 19.95 -4.57
N LEU A 461 -1.97 20.13 -5.54
CA LEU A 461 -2.07 19.28 -6.73
C LEU A 461 -0.80 19.38 -7.61
N PHE A 462 -0.13 20.53 -7.61
CA PHE A 462 1.13 20.73 -8.32
C PHE A 462 2.20 19.72 -7.88
N GLU A 463 2.37 19.56 -6.57
CA GLU A 463 3.28 18.59 -5.96
C GLU A 463 2.93 17.15 -6.37
N ALA A 464 1.65 16.79 -6.32
CA ALA A 464 1.19 15.45 -6.73
C ALA A 464 1.54 15.13 -8.20
N ILE A 465 1.33 16.09 -9.10
CA ILE A 465 1.58 15.89 -10.54
C ILE A 465 3.08 15.87 -10.84
N ASN A 466 3.83 16.83 -10.29
CA ASN A 466 5.26 16.93 -10.58
C ASN A 466 6.08 15.84 -9.88
N GLY A 467 5.69 15.41 -8.69
CA GLY A 467 6.27 14.23 -8.04
C GLY A 467 6.14 12.97 -8.90
N GLN A 468 4.99 12.75 -9.53
CA GLN A 468 4.82 11.61 -10.46
C GLN A 468 5.65 11.77 -11.75
N ARG A 469 5.79 12.99 -12.27
CA ARG A 469 6.66 13.25 -13.44
C ARG A 469 8.13 12.98 -13.13
N ARG A 470 8.62 13.45 -11.98
CA ARG A 470 9.98 13.19 -11.49
C ARG A 470 10.22 11.70 -11.26
N PHE A 471 9.27 11.03 -10.62
CA PHE A 471 9.30 9.58 -10.44
C PHE A 471 9.49 8.87 -11.79
N ALA A 472 8.63 9.17 -12.77
CA ALA A 472 8.68 8.54 -14.09
C ALA A 472 9.93 8.87 -14.93
N ALA A 473 10.65 9.95 -14.57
CA ALA A 473 11.91 10.32 -15.21
C ALA A 473 13.12 9.53 -14.66
N VAL A 474 13.04 9.06 -13.41
CA VAL A 474 14.12 8.31 -12.74
C VAL A 474 13.87 6.80 -12.78
N GLU A 475 12.61 6.40 -12.55
CA GLU A 475 12.18 5.01 -12.46
C GLU A 475 11.11 4.73 -13.51
N THR A 476 11.17 3.55 -14.15
CA THR A 476 10.14 3.14 -15.11
C THR A 476 8.91 2.60 -14.36
N PRO A 477 7.76 3.31 -14.34
CA PRO A 477 6.57 2.80 -13.68
C PRO A 477 6.04 1.59 -14.45
N LEU A 478 5.69 0.51 -13.75
CA LEU A 478 5.08 -0.67 -14.37
C LEU A 478 3.62 -0.39 -14.71
N ASP A 479 3.12 -1.02 -15.78
CA ASP A 479 1.75 -0.82 -16.23
C ASP A 479 0.83 -1.99 -15.83
N TRP A 480 -0.40 -2.00 -16.33
CA TRP A 480 -1.34 -3.07 -16.04
C TRP A 480 -0.97 -4.38 -16.76
N SER A 481 -0.21 -4.36 -17.85
CA SER A 481 0.23 -5.58 -18.53
C SER A 481 1.28 -6.36 -17.72
N ASP A 482 2.01 -5.68 -16.83
CA ASP A 482 3.09 -6.25 -16.00
C ASP A 482 2.63 -7.04 -14.77
N GLU A 483 1.33 -7.31 -14.58
CA GLU A 483 0.84 -7.94 -13.34
C GLU A 483 1.47 -9.32 -13.08
N LEU A 484 1.93 -10.03 -14.11
CA LEU A 484 2.65 -11.29 -13.95
C LEU A 484 3.91 -11.15 -13.09
N ALA A 485 4.59 -10.00 -13.13
CA ALA A 485 5.79 -9.72 -12.34
C ALA A 485 5.54 -9.93 -10.83
N ARG A 486 4.34 -9.59 -10.34
CA ARG A 486 3.96 -9.81 -8.94
C ARG A 486 3.98 -11.27 -8.54
N TYR A 487 3.49 -12.13 -9.42
CA TYR A 487 3.45 -13.57 -9.20
C TYR A 487 4.82 -14.20 -9.40
N VAL A 488 5.64 -13.68 -10.31
CA VAL A 488 7.05 -14.07 -10.45
C VAL A 488 7.79 -13.81 -9.14
N LEU A 489 7.73 -12.59 -8.59
CA LEU A 489 8.32 -12.23 -7.29
C LEU A 489 7.82 -13.10 -6.13
N LEU A 490 6.54 -13.50 -6.15
CA LEU A 490 5.98 -14.41 -5.16
C LEU A 490 6.56 -15.83 -5.29
N LEU A 491 6.80 -16.30 -6.51
CA LEU A 491 7.30 -17.64 -6.81
C LEU A 491 8.83 -17.75 -6.74
N GLU A 492 9.55 -16.62 -6.77
CA GLU A 492 11.00 -16.51 -6.66
C GLU A 492 11.56 -16.88 -5.30
N ASN A 493 12.77 -17.44 -5.30
CA ASN A 493 13.49 -17.85 -4.09
C ASN A 493 14.16 -16.65 -3.44
N GLY A 494 13.39 -15.92 -2.63
CA GLY A 494 13.90 -14.77 -1.88
C GLY A 494 12.90 -14.27 -0.83
N PRO A 495 13.18 -13.11 -0.19
CA PRO A 495 12.30 -12.50 0.80
C PRO A 495 10.90 -12.17 0.25
N GLN A 496 10.78 -11.93 -1.05
CA GLN A 496 9.50 -11.68 -1.74
C GLN A 496 8.61 -12.95 -1.81
N GLY A 497 9.22 -14.13 -1.85
CA GLY A 497 8.53 -15.41 -2.07
C GLY A 497 8.76 -16.44 -0.97
N THR A 498 8.59 -16.06 0.30
CA THR A 498 8.75 -17.03 1.41
C THR A 498 7.65 -18.10 1.38
N TYR A 499 7.91 -19.23 2.06
CA TYR A 499 6.98 -20.36 2.15
C TYR A 499 5.55 -19.92 2.54
N VAL A 500 5.44 -19.14 3.61
CA VAL A 500 4.14 -18.70 4.14
C VAL A 500 3.45 -17.75 3.17
N LYS A 501 4.20 -16.79 2.59
CA LYS A 501 3.66 -15.86 1.58
C LYS A 501 3.06 -16.60 0.38
N ARG A 502 3.79 -17.57 -0.18
CA ARG A 502 3.31 -18.41 -1.29
C ARG A 502 2.07 -19.20 -0.90
N ALA A 503 2.11 -19.89 0.24
CA ALA A 503 1.05 -20.79 0.65
C ALA A 503 -0.30 -20.05 0.81
N VAL A 504 -0.33 -18.93 1.54
CA VAL A 504 -1.59 -18.21 1.78
C VAL A 504 -2.20 -17.65 0.51
N VAL A 505 -1.38 -17.09 -0.39
CA VAL A 505 -1.85 -16.50 -1.64
C VAL A 505 -2.30 -17.57 -2.64
N LEU A 506 -1.50 -18.61 -2.87
CA LEU A 506 -1.83 -19.64 -3.85
C LEU A 506 -3.05 -20.48 -3.41
N VAL A 507 -3.18 -20.79 -2.11
CA VAL A 507 -4.40 -21.41 -1.57
C VAL A 507 -5.59 -20.50 -1.82
N ALA A 508 -5.47 -19.20 -1.55
CA ALA A 508 -6.57 -18.27 -1.74
C ALA A 508 -7.00 -18.15 -3.21
N LEU A 509 -6.07 -18.15 -4.18
CA LEU A 509 -6.40 -18.16 -5.61
C LEU A 509 -7.17 -19.41 -6.04
N VAL A 510 -6.74 -20.59 -5.58
CA VAL A 510 -7.47 -21.85 -5.83
C VAL A 510 -8.87 -21.78 -5.23
N LEU A 511 -9.01 -21.21 -4.03
CA LEU A 511 -10.32 -21.05 -3.38
C LEU A 511 -11.20 -19.99 -4.05
N VAL A 512 -10.64 -18.96 -4.69
CA VAL A 512 -11.39 -18.03 -5.55
C VAL A 512 -11.97 -18.78 -6.75
N LEU A 513 -11.21 -19.65 -7.41
CA LEU A 513 -11.73 -20.47 -8.49
C LEU A 513 -12.89 -21.35 -8.02
N TRP A 514 -12.74 -22.02 -6.87
CA TRP A 514 -13.82 -22.81 -6.27
C TRP A 514 -15.03 -21.98 -5.87
N PHE A 515 -14.84 -20.77 -5.38
CA PHE A 515 -15.92 -19.84 -5.11
C PHE A 515 -16.69 -19.49 -6.39
N LEU A 516 -16.00 -19.17 -7.49
CA LEU A 516 -16.64 -18.85 -8.77
C LEU A 516 -17.45 -20.04 -9.31
N ILE A 517 -16.89 -21.26 -9.23
CA ILE A 517 -17.58 -22.50 -9.61
C ILE A 517 -18.83 -22.71 -8.74
N ALA A 518 -18.68 -22.63 -7.41
CA ALA A 518 -19.78 -22.81 -6.48
C ALA A 518 -20.86 -21.74 -6.63
N TRP A 519 -20.48 -20.49 -6.89
CA TRP A 519 -21.39 -19.38 -7.11
C TRP A 519 -22.17 -19.52 -8.42
N ALA A 520 -21.49 -19.92 -9.51
CA ALA A 520 -22.15 -20.19 -10.78
C ALA A 520 -23.15 -21.34 -10.66
N TRP A 521 -22.78 -22.39 -9.92
CA TRP A 521 -23.68 -23.49 -9.62
C TRP A 521 -24.87 -23.05 -8.75
N ASP A 522 -24.63 -22.30 -7.68
CA ASP A 522 -25.67 -21.77 -6.78
C ASP A 522 -26.70 -20.91 -7.54
N ARG A 523 -26.22 -20.06 -8.46
CA ARG A 523 -27.06 -19.25 -9.36
C ARG A 523 -27.89 -20.10 -10.31
N ARG A 524 -27.28 -21.11 -10.95
CA ARG A 524 -27.96 -21.97 -11.94
C ARG A 524 -28.97 -22.91 -11.30
N SER A 525 -28.62 -23.50 -10.17
CA SER A 525 -29.45 -24.50 -9.47
C SER A 525 -30.39 -23.88 -8.44
N ARG A 526 -30.30 -22.56 -8.17
CA ARG A 526 -31.13 -21.81 -7.21
C ARG A 526 -31.13 -22.43 -5.80
N THR A 527 -30.03 -23.04 -5.41
CA THR A 527 -29.89 -23.82 -4.16
C THR A 527 -29.67 -22.95 -2.91
N ARG A 528 -29.29 -21.67 -3.09
CA ARG A 528 -28.96 -20.70 -2.03
C ARG A 528 -27.87 -21.19 -1.06
N LEU A 529 -26.85 -21.85 -1.60
CA LEU A 529 -25.75 -22.47 -0.83
C LEU A 529 -24.87 -21.44 -0.13
N ILE A 530 -24.55 -20.33 -0.79
CA ILE A 530 -23.53 -19.39 -0.29
C ILE A 530 -24.14 -18.36 0.66
N GLY A 531 -25.29 -17.79 0.27
CA GLY A 531 -25.95 -16.69 0.97
C GLY A 531 -25.34 -15.33 0.64
N ASP A 532 -26.12 -14.26 0.81
CA ASP A 532 -25.79 -12.94 0.26
C ASP A 532 -24.51 -12.33 0.85
N ALA A 533 -24.30 -12.46 2.17
CA ALA A 533 -23.12 -11.91 2.82
C ALA A 533 -21.84 -12.64 2.39
N ALA A 534 -21.86 -13.98 2.36
CA ALA A 534 -20.70 -14.73 1.88
C ALA A 534 -20.44 -14.51 0.38
N THR A 535 -21.49 -14.27 -0.41
CA THR A 535 -21.37 -13.90 -1.82
C THR A 535 -20.67 -12.55 -1.98
N LEU A 536 -21.10 -11.53 -1.23
CA LEU A 536 -20.48 -10.20 -1.28
C LEU A 536 -19.02 -10.25 -0.79
N MET A 537 -18.73 -11.01 0.28
CA MET A 537 -17.37 -11.26 0.75
C MET A 537 -16.49 -11.93 -0.33
N GLY A 538 -16.98 -13.00 -0.97
CA GLY A 538 -16.23 -13.72 -2.00
C GLY A 538 -15.94 -12.87 -3.23
N TRP A 539 -16.93 -12.11 -3.71
CA TRP A 539 -16.73 -11.16 -4.81
C TRP A 539 -15.81 -10.00 -4.44
N THR A 540 -15.89 -9.50 -3.20
CA THR A 540 -14.98 -8.47 -2.68
C THR A 540 -13.54 -8.98 -2.66
N PHE A 541 -13.32 -10.20 -2.16
CA PHE A 541 -12.00 -10.81 -2.11
C PHE A 541 -11.44 -11.06 -3.53
N ALA A 542 -12.26 -11.58 -4.44
CA ALA A 542 -11.87 -11.76 -5.84
C ALA A 542 -11.56 -10.42 -6.54
N ALA A 543 -12.37 -9.39 -6.30
CA ALA A 543 -12.13 -8.04 -6.81
C ALA A 543 -10.82 -7.45 -6.29
N GLY A 544 -10.39 -7.79 -5.06
CA GLY A 544 -9.10 -7.37 -4.52
C GLY A 544 -7.91 -7.69 -5.44
N PHE A 545 -7.89 -8.87 -6.05
CA PHE A 545 -6.86 -9.25 -7.04
C PHE A 545 -6.90 -8.37 -8.29
N VAL A 546 -8.09 -8.00 -8.75
CA VAL A 546 -8.26 -7.10 -9.91
C VAL A 546 -7.87 -5.66 -9.55
N LEU A 547 -8.15 -5.22 -8.32
CA LEU A 547 -7.85 -3.85 -7.88
C LEU A 547 -6.35 -3.63 -7.65
N ILE A 548 -5.61 -4.63 -7.18
CA ILE A 548 -4.14 -4.52 -7.13
C ILE A 548 -3.49 -4.66 -8.50
N TRP A 549 -4.18 -5.24 -9.50
CA TRP A 549 -3.67 -5.34 -10.87
C TRP A 549 -3.31 -3.98 -11.44
N ILE A 550 -4.15 -2.97 -11.21
CA ILE A 550 -3.99 -1.62 -11.77
C ILE A 550 -2.93 -0.75 -11.05
N THR A 551 -2.23 -1.27 -10.02
CA THR A 551 -1.20 -0.50 -9.31
C THR A 551 0.08 -0.41 -10.11
N THR A 552 0.77 0.73 -10.10
CA THR A 552 2.02 0.97 -10.85
C THR A 552 3.26 0.25 -10.31
N SER A 553 3.17 -0.37 -9.13
CA SER A 553 4.21 -1.24 -8.58
C SER A 553 3.68 -2.65 -8.30
N LYS A 554 4.50 -3.66 -8.62
CA LYS A 554 4.09 -5.07 -8.68
C LYS A 554 4.69 -5.95 -7.58
N TRP A 555 4.99 -5.39 -6.40
CA TRP A 555 5.57 -6.19 -5.31
C TRP A 555 4.61 -7.26 -4.77
N SER A 556 5.15 -8.44 -4.43
CA SER A 556 4.35 -9.52 -3.82
C SER A 556 3.81 -9.12 -2.45
N HIS A 557 4.48 -8.19 -1.74
CA HIS A 557 4.04 -7.66 -0.45
C HIS A 557 2.63 -7.06 -0.47
N HIS A 558 2.14 -6.60 -1.62
CA HIS A 558 0.82 -5.99 -1.76
C HIS A 558 -0.32 -6.97 -1.42
N PHE A 559 -0.10 -8.29 -1.48
CA PHE A 559 -1.07 -9.28 -0.99
C PHE A 559 -1.37 -9.14 0.52
N GLY A 560 -0.55 -8.39 1.26
CA GLY A 560 -0.84 -7.99 2.64
C GLY A 560 -2.13 -7.19 2.79
N ALA A 561 -2.49 -6.37 1.80
CA ALA A 561 -3.73 -5.56 1.81
C ALA A 561 -5.01 -6.40 1.81
N MET A 562 -4.91 -7.71 1.58
CA MET A 562 -6.04 -8.64 1.55
C MET A 562 -6.06 -9.57 2.77
N ALA A 563 -5.13 -9.44 3.72
CA ALA A 563 -4.92 -10.43 4.79
C ALA A 563 -6.17 -10.70 5.65
N VAL A 564 -6.93 -9.66 6.02
CA VAL A 564 -8.08 -9.81 6.92
C VAL A 564 -9.30 -10.41 6.21
N ILE A 565 -9.70 -9.85 5.06
CA ILE A 565 -10.79 -10.42 4.25
C ILE A 565 -10.42 -11.83 3.76
N GLY A 566 -9.17 -12.01 3.33
CA GLY A 566 -8.64 -13.31 2.89
C GLY A 566 -8.74 -14.37 3.98
N ALA A 567 -8.42 -14.03 5.23
CA ALA A 567 -8.53 -14.98 6.34
C ALA A 567 -9.94 -15.51 6.54
N VAL A 568 -10.96 -14.64 6.58
CA VAL A 568 -12.36 -15.09 6.72
C VAL A 568 -12.88 -15.80 5.48
N PHE A 569 -12.48 -15.36 4.28
CA PHE A 569 -12.83 -16.01 3.02
C PHE A 569 -12.27 -17.44 2.94
N VAL A 570 -10.96 -17.60 3.14
CA VAL A 570 -10.28 -18.90 3.12
C VAL A 570 -10.90 -19.84 4.15
N ALA A 571 -11.12 -19.37 5.38
CA ALA A 571 -11.73 -20.19 6.42
C ALA A 571 -13.16 -20.62 6.06
N TRP A 572 -13.96 -19.72 5.48
CA TRP A 572 -15.32 -20.07 5.04
C TRP A 572 -15.32 -21.10 3.90
N MET A 573 -14.40 -20.96 2.95
CA MET A 573 -14.24 -21.89 1.82
C MET A 573 -13.73 -23.26 2.24
N LEU A 574 -12.95 -23.36 3.33
CA LEU A 574 -12.43 -24.62 3.84
C LEU A 574 -13.37 -25.33 4.82
N VAL A 575 -14.15 -24.58 5.61
CA VAL A 575 -14.96 -25.15 6.70
C VAL A 575 -16.44 -25.24 6.33
N ILE A 576 -17.00 -24.19 5.72
CA ILE A 576 -18.46 -24.04 5.55
C ILE A 576 -18.91 -24.49 4.17
N LEU A 577 -18.27 -23.99 3.11
CA LEU A 577 -18.68 -24.32 1.74
C LEU A 577 -18.68 -25.84 1.48
N PRO A 578 -17.65 -26.63 1.86
CA PRO A 578 -17.61 -28.05 1.52
C PRO A 578 -18.76 -28.81 2.18
N ALA A 579 -19.09 -28.50 3.43
CA ALA A 579 -20.21 -29.11 4.13
C ALA A 579 -21.56 -28.84 3.42
N ARG A 580 -21.78 -27.60 2.98
CA ARG A 580 -23.01 -27.21 2.26
C ARG A 580 -23.10 -27.85 0.87
N VAL A 581 -22.00 -27.86 0.13
CA VAL A 581 -21.90 -28.49 -1.20
C VAL A 581 -22.15 -29.99 -1.10
N LEU A 582 -21.47 -30.68 -0.18
CA LEU A 582 -21.62 -32.13 0.00
C LEU A 582 -23.04 -32.51 0.41
N ALA A 583 -23.70 -31.70 1.24
CA ALA A 583 -25.10 -31.91 1.61
C ALA A 583 -26.06 -31.76 0.42
N ALA A 584 -25.78 -30.83 -0.50
CA ALA A 584 -26.60 -30.59 -1.69
C ALA A 584 -26.38 -31.60 -2.83
N LEU A 585 -25.28 -32.37 -2.80
CA LEU A 585 -25.00 -33.38 -3.82
C LEU A 585 -25.85 -34.65 -3.64
N PRO A 586 -26.45 -35.17 -4.71
CA PRO A 586 -27.47 -36.22 -4.63
C PRO A 586 -26.91 -37.61 -4.32
N THR A 587 -25.65 -37.91 -4.70
CA THR A 587 -25.08 -39.26 -4.54
C THR A 587 -23.74 -39.24 -3.82
N THR A 588 -23.44 -40.32 -3.10
CA THR A 588 -22.16 -40.53 -2.41
C THR A 588 -20.97 -40.50 -3.38
N ARG A 589 -21.15 -40.99 -4.61
CA ARG A 589 -20.10 -40.95 -5.65
C ARG A 589 -19.72 -39.51 -6.03
N HIS A 590 -20.70 -38.62 -6.24
CA HIS A 590 -20.43 -37.21 -6.55
C HIS A 590 -19.75 -36.51 -5.36
N ARG A 591 -20.18 -36.81 -4.13
CA ARG A 591 -19.56 -36.28 -2.90
C ARG A 591 -18.08 -36.64 -2.82
N TRP A 592 -17.73 -37.91 -3.04
CA TRP A 592 -16.33 -38.37 -3.02
C TRP A 592 -15.49 -37.80 -4.15
N LEU A 593 -16.04 -37.71 -5.37
CA LEU A 593 -15.32 -37.15 -6.51
C LEU A 593 -14.98 -35.67 -6.28
N ILE A 594 -15.98 -34.85 -5.91
CA ILE A 594 -15.78 -33.41 -5.71
C ILE A 594 -14.86 -33.14 -4.51
N ALA A 595 -15.02 -33.88 -3.40
CA ALA A 595 -14.13 -33.76 -2.26
C ALA A 595 -12.67 -34.11 -2.62
N SER A 596 -12.46 -35.17 -3.42
CA SER A 596 -11.13 -35.57 -3.88
C SER A 596 -10.51 -34.54 -4.82
N ILE A 597 -11.27 -33.99 -5.77
CA ILE A 597 -10.79 -32.94 -6.69
C ILE A 597 -10.44 -31.67 -5.91
N PHE A 598 -11.31 -31.25 -4.98
CA PHE A 598 -11.06 -30.11 -4.10
C PHE A 598 -9.77 -30.31 -3.29
N ALA A 599 -9.63 -31.45 -2.60
CA ALA A 599 -8.43 -31.76 -1.83
C ALA A 599 -7.18 -31.82 -2.72
N ALA A 600 -7.26 -32.46 -3.89
CA ALA A 600 -6.15 -32.56 -4.83
C ALA A 600 -5.70 -31.18 -5.35
N SER A 601 -6.64 -30.26 -5.61
CA SER A 601 -6.33 -28.90 -6.06
C SER A 601 -5.57 -28.06 -5.03
N LEU A 602 -5.69 -28.40 -3.73
CA LEU A 602 -4.96 -27.74 -2.65
C LEU A 602 -3.55 -28.33 -2.44
N ILE A 603 -3.22 -29.50 -2.99
CA ILE A 603 -1.90 -30.11 -2.82
C ILE A 603 -0.78 -29.25 -3.44
N PRO A 604 -0.87 -28.77 -4.70
CA PRO A 604 0.16 -27.93 -5.29
C PRO A 604 0.50 -26.68 -4.45
N PRO A 605 -0.44 -25.84 -3.99
CA PRO A 605 -0.10 -24.66 -3.20
C PRO A 605 0.53 -24.96 -1.84
N PHE A 606 0.31 -26.16 -1.26
CA PHE A 606 1.01 -26.59 -0.04
C PHE A 606 2.39 -27.22 -0.31
N CYS A 607 2.55 -27.96 -1.41
CA CYS A 607 3.76 -28.72 -1.72
C CYS A 607 4.80 -27.96 -2.55
N TRP A 608 4.35 -27.13 -3.50
CA TRP A 608 5.21 -26.33 -4.37
C TRP A 608 6.18 -25.41 -3.60
N PRO A 609 5.75 -24.73 -2.51
CA PRO A 609 6.64 -23.90 -1.71
C PRO A 609 7.83 -24.65 -1.05
N TRP A 610 7.78 -25.98 -0.91
CA TRP A 610 8.85 -26.79 -0.32
C TRP A 610 9.99 -27.13 -1.30
N ARG A 611 9.75 -27.03 -2.61
CA ARG A 611 10.71 -27.49 -3.65
C ARG A 611 11.87 -26.51 -3.88
N ALA A 612 11.74 -25.29 -3.38
CA ALA A 612 12.59 -24.14 -3.68
C ALA A 612 13.88 -24.03 -2.85
N ARG A 613 14.05 -24.81 -1.76
CA ARG A 613 15.29 -24.83 -0.95
C ARG A 613 16.32 -25.85 -1.44
N ARG A 614 16.75 -25.77 -2.70
CA ARG A 614 17.90 -26.58 -3.19
C ARG A 614 19.10 -25.77 -3.67
N THR A 615 19.09 -24.44 -3.58
CA THR A 615 20.23 -23.62 -4.01
C THR A 615 20.69 -22.71 -2.86
N GLY A 616 21.82 -23.11 -2.27
CA GLY A 616 22.80 -22.41 -1.41
C GLY A 616 22.44 -21.15 -0.63
N SER A 617 22.45 -21.26 0.70
CA SER A 617 23.05 -20.26 1.59
C SER A 617 23.55 -20.96 2.88
N PRO A 618 24.82 -20.79 3.30
CA PRO A 618 25.30 -21.33 4.57
C PRO A 618 24.88 -20.38 5.70
N GLY A 619 24.13 -20.86 6.71
CA GLY A 619 23.93 -20.06 7.94
C GLY A 619 22.59 -20.13 8.68
N THR A 620 21.70 -21.11 8.49
CA THR A 620 20.55 -21.29 9.41
C THR A 620 20.30 -22.76 9.76
N PRO A 621 19.81 -23.08 10.98
CA PRO A 621 19.83 -24.43 11.53
C PRO A 621 19.02 -25.38 10.65
N THR A 622 19.69 -26.46 10.26
CA THR A 622 19.07 -27.57 9.54
C THR A 622 18.04 -28.24 10.44
N CYS A 623 16.75 -28.01 10.16
CA CYS A 623 15.72 -28.91 10.69
C CYS A 623 15.83 -30.22 9.88
N ARG A 624 16.72 -31.12 10.30
CA ARG A 624 16.70 -32.54 9.91
C ARG A 624 15.45 -33.19 10.52
N ILE A 625 14.28 -32.96 9.91
CA ILE A 625 13.12 -33.83 10.13
C ILE A 625 13.00 -34.73 8.91
N GLY A 626 13.27 -36.00 9.15
CA GLY A 626 13.61 -37.01 8.16
C GLY A 626 12.60 -37.25 7.06
N ASP A 627 13.15 -37.80 5.98
CA ASP A 627 12.61 -38.09 4.66
C ASP A 627 11.42 -39.09 4.62
N ARG A 628 10.79 -39.42 5.76
CA ARG A 628 9.70 -40.40 5.84
C ARG A 628 8.28 -39.80 5.79
N ARG A 629 8.12 -38.48 5.88
CA ARG A 629 6.79 -37.83 5.77
C ARG A 629 6.34 -37.50 4.34
N ARG A 630 7.25 -37.50 3.37
CA ARG A 630 6.92 -37.25 1.95
C ARG A 630 6.10 -38.37 1.32
N VAL A 631 6.34 -39.61 1.75
CA VAL A 631 5.62 -40.79 1.25
C VAL A 631 4.25 -40.94 1.94
N SER A 632 4.07 -40.51 3.19
CA SER A 632 2.83 -40.75 3.93
C SER A 632 1.63 -39.90 3.47
N ALA A 633 1.84 -38.65 3.02
CA ALA A 633 0.77 -37.80 2.51
C ALA A 633 0.27 -38.24 1.12
N LEU A 634 1.19 -38.66 0.24
CA LEU A 634 0.86 -39.24 -1.07
C LEU A 634 0.35 -40.68 -0.95
N SER A 635 0.87 -41.49 -0.02
CA SER A 635 0.36 -42.84 0.23
C SER A 635 -0.99 -42.86 0.95
N CYS A 636 -1.34 -41.87 1.78
CA CYS A 636 -2.68 -41.79 2.39
C CYS A 636 -3.78 -41.44 1.38
N SER A 637 -3.46 -40.67 0.33
CA SER A 637 -4.40 -40.40 -0.77
C SER A 637 -4.48 -41.58 -1.75
N HIS A 638 -3.35 -42.23 -2.05
CA HIS A 638 -3.33 -43.45 -2.87
C HIS A 638 -4.02 -44.64 -2.20
N SER A 639 -3.85 -44.88 -0.90
CA SER A 639 -4.49 -46.00 -0.20
C SER A 639 -6.01 -45.85 -0.09
N ARG A 640 -6.51 -44.62 0.07
CA ARG A 640 -7.95 -44.31 0.03
C ARG A 640 -8.53 -44.41 -1.39
N CYS A 641 -7.78 -44.01 -2.42
CA CYS A 641 -8.17 -44.22 -3.82
C CYS A 641 -8.18 -45.72 -4.21
N CYS A 642 -7.15 -46.49 -3.86
CA CYS A 642 -7.07 -47.92 -4.18
C CYS A 642 -8.11 -48.76 -3.42
N GLY A 643 -8.38 -48.47 -2.14
CA GLY A 643 -9.46 -49.12 -1.38
C GLY A 643 -10.85 -48.89 -2.00
N SER A 644 -11.05 -47.74 -2.66
CA SER A 644 -12.31 -47.39 -3.34
C SER A 644 -12.51 -48.14 -4.66
N VAL A 645 -11.43 -48.35 -5.44
CA VAL A 645 -11.48 -49.17 -6.66
C VAL A 645 -11.77 -50.63 -6.33
N TRP A 646 -11.19 -51.14 -5.24
CA TRP A 646 -11.37 -52.53 -4.80
C TRP A 646 -12.79 -52.81 -4.26
N SER A 647 -13.35 -51.91 -3.43
CA SER A 647 -14.73 -52.05 -2.92
C SER A 647 -15.82 -51.87 -3.99
N SER A 648 -15.52 -51.14 -5.08
CA SER A 648 -16.45 -50.99 -6.22
C SER A 648 -16.53 -52.23 -7.11
N ARG A 649 -15.51 -53.10 -7.08
CA ARG A 649 -15.50 -54.38 -7.80
C ARG A 649 -16.08 -55.54 -6.99
N SER A 650 -16.12 -55.45 -5.66
CA SER A 650 -16.57 -56.55 -4.79
C SER A 650 -18.10 -56.67 -4.62
N ARG A 651 -18.92 -55.94 -5.40
CA ARG A 651 -20.39 -56.04 -5.41
C ARG A 651 -20.94 -56.43 -6.79
N ARG A 652 -20.30 -57.38 -7.47
CA ARG A 652 -20.94 -58.14 -8.55
C ARG A 652 -21.07 -59.58 -8.09
N SER A 653 -22.31 -60.02 -8.00
CA SER A 653 -22.79 -61.34 -7.62
C SER A 653 -22.07 -62.45 -8.39
N CYS A 654 -21.50 -63.39 -7.64
CA CYS A 654 -21.12 -64.71 -8.14
C CYS A 654 -22.39 -65.55 -8.37
N SER A 655 -22.51 -66.13 -9.55
CA SER A 655 -23.31 -67.33 -9.84
C SER A 655 -22.36 -68.47 -10.21
N PRO A 656 -22.59 -69.73 -9.76
CA PRO A 656 -21.55 -70.77 -9.78
C PRO A 656 -21.62 -71.74 -10.97
N CYS A 657 -20.51 -72.48 -11.11
CA CYS A 657 -20.27 -73.78 -11.77
C CYS A 657 -19.70 -73.79 -13.20
N PRO A 658 -19.00 -74.86 -13.63
CA PRO A 658 -17.87 -75.55 -12.95
C PRO A 658 -16.72 -75.93 -13.94
N GLY A 659 -15.58 -76.43 -13.43
CA GLY A 659 -14.70 -77.32 -14.22
C GLY A 659 -13.22 -76.95 -14.33
N SER A 660 -12.42 -77.56 -13.44
CA SER A 660 -11.11 -78.21 -13.67
C SER A 660 -10.10 -77.70 -14.73
N GLY A 661 -8.87 -77.42 -14.26
CA GLY A 661 -7.67 -78.03 -14.86
C GLY A 661 -6.45 -77.13 -15.17
N VAL A 662 -5.34 -77.35 -14.42
CA VAL A 662 -3.94 -77.47 -14.92
C VAL A 662 -3.27 -76.16 -15.43
N SER A 663 -2.00 -75.78 -15.26
CA SER A 663 -0.79 -76.14 -14.49
C SER A 663 0.30 -75.10 -14.89
N ARG A 664 1.20 -74.74 -13.96
CA ARG A 664 2.64 -74.32 -14.06
C ARG A 664 3.14 -73.57 -15.32
N SER A 665 3.91 -72.48 -15.22
CA SER A 665 5.38 -72.48 -14.97
C SER A 665 5.94 -71.05 -15.16
N VAL A 666 6.75 -70.51 -14.23
CA VAL A 666 8.24 -70.40 -14.15
C VAL A 666 8.92 -69.30 -15.02
N CYS A 667 9.51 -68.32 -14.29
CA CYS A 667 10.71 -67.48 -14.49
C CYS A 667 11.42 -67.33 -15.86
N ARG A 668 11.81 -66.09 -16.23
CA ARG A 668 13.21 -65.56 -16.15
C ARG A 668 13.43 -64.16 -16.81
N SER A 669 14.09 -63.29 -16.04
CA SER A 669 15.16 -62.28 -16.34
C SER A 669 15.32 -61.60 -17.74
N LEU A 670 15.22 -60.24 -17.75
CA LEU A 670 16.17 -59.13 -18.15
C LEU A 670 17.12 -59.30 -19.37
N PRO A 671 17.83 -58.25 -19.90
CA PRO A 671 17.66 -56.76 -19.90
C PRO A 671 18.02 -56.06 -21.27
N ARG A 672 17.90 -54.71 -21.37
CA ARG A 672 18.95 -53.72 -21.82
C ARG A 672 18.46 -52.49 -22.64
N ARG A 673 18.93 -51.31 -22.18
CA ARG A 673 19.55 -50.12 -22.87
C ARG A 673 18.71 -49.30 -23.87
N TYR A 674 18.40 -48.01 -23.59
CA TYR A 674 19.11 -46.73 -23.90
C TYR A 674 18.97 -46.29 -25.39
N PRO A 675 19.10 -45.00 -25.77
CA PRO A 675 19.59 -43.81 -25.02
C PRO A 675 18.51 -42.98 -24.32
#